data_AF-A0A7D4KJL0-F1
#
_entry.id   AF-A0A7D4KJL0-F1
#
_cell.length_a   1.000
_cell.length_b   1.000
_cell.length_c   1.000
_cell.angle_alpha   90.00
_cell.angle_beta   90.00
_cell.angle_gamma   90.00
#
_symmetry.space_group_name_H-M   'P 1'
#
loop_
_entity.id
_entity.type
_entity.pdbx_description
1 polymer ?
#
loop_
_entity_poly.entity_id
_entity_poly.type
_entity_poly.pdbx_seq_one_letter_code
_entity_poly.pdbx_strand_id
1 'polypeptide(L)'
;MDILSQDIMYLPGVGPHRKEILGKELGIHTYRDLLEYFPYKYVDRTKLYLISELSQDMPFVQIKGRILSFEETEMGKRKKRIVAHFTDGHGVCDIVWFNGTKYIYQNYQVNKEYIIFGKPTFFNGRFQFTHPDIDDASQLQLNDMGMQPFYVTTEKMKKAGITSRAVEKLTKMLISKLTEPLEETLPPFITTHLHLISRDAAMRKIHYPKSVDDTQRARVRLKFEELFYVQLNILRYASDHRRKYRGYIFNRIGAQFNWFYSHNLPFELTGAQKRVMHEIRADMASGRQMNRLLQGDVGSGKTLVALMSMLIAIDNGYQACMMAPTEILAEQHLQTIKEFLKGMNLRVELLTGIVKGKKRQEVLDGLIDGSINIVVGTHAIIEDKVQFQHLGMAVVDEQHRFGVEQRAKLWSKSENPPHVLVMTATPIPRTLAMTIYGDLDVSIIDELPPGRKPIQTIHKYDDQMASLYSGIRQQINLGRQVYIVYPLIKESERMDLKNLEDGFEAMQDIFPEFQLSKIHGKMKDKEKEAEMQKFVSGQTQILVATTVIEVGVNVPNASVMVILDAQRFGLSQLHQLRGRVGRGAEQSYCILVTNHKLTKETRKRIDIMCDTNDGFEIAEADLKLRGPGDLEGTQQSGIAFDLKIADIARDGQIVQMAREEAQKIIDDDPTCKKIEYNMLWERLKALRKTNINWAAIS
;
A
#
# COMPACT_ATOMS: atom_id res chain seq x y z
N MET A 1 0.55 -40.33 7.13
CA MET A 1 0.25 -39.42 6.00
C MET A 1 -0.44 -38.20 6.59
N ASP A 2 0.04 -36.99 6.31
CA ASP A 2 -0.60 -35.76 6.79
C ASP A 2 -2.02 -35.68 6.21
N ILE A 3 -3.04 -35.76 7.06
CA ILE A 3 -4.46 -35.69 6.68
C ILE A 3 -4.74 -34.40 5.90
N LEU A 4 -4.01 -33.32 6.19
CA LEU A 4 -4.19 -32.02 5.56
C LEU A 4 -3.69 -31.98 4.11
N SER A 5 -2.77 -32.87 3.72
CA SER A 5 -2.28 -32.97 2.34
C SER A 5 -3.19 -33.78 1.40
N GLN A 6 -4.29 -34.34 1.92
CA GLN A 6 -5.23 -35.10 1.10
C GLN A 6 -5.95 -34.21 0.09
N ASP A 7 -6.18 -34.76 -1.10
CA ASP A 7 -6.93 -34.11 -2.16
C ASP A 7 -8.37 -33.83 -1.71
N ILE A 8 -8.86 -32.63 -2.03
CA ILE A 8 -10.18 -32.15 -1.63
C ILE A 8 -11.32 -33.05 -2.13
N MET A 9 -11.10 -33.83 -3.19
CA MET A 9 -12.06 -34.80 -3.73
C MET A 9 -12.48 -35.89 -2.74
N TYR A 10 -11.62 -36.23 -1.76
CA TYR A 10 -11.93 -37.24 -0.75
C TYR A 10 -12.81 -36.68 0.39
N LEU A 11 -13.11 -35.39 0.37
CA LEU A 11 -14.09 -34.80 1.27
C LEU A 11 -15.50 -35.11 0.74
N PRO A 12 -16.37 -35.76 1.53
CA PRO A 12 -17.72 -36.06 1.07
C PRO A 12 -18.44 -34.78 0.64
N GLY A 13 -19.23 -34.85 -0.42
CA GLY A 13 -19.86 -33.65 -1.00
C GLY A 13 -18.98 -32.86 -1.98
N VAL A 14 -17.72 -33.25 -2.20
CA VAL A 14 -16.85 -32.70 -3.27
C VAL A 14 -16.69 -33.72 -4.39
N GLY A 15 -17.52 -33.61 -5.43
CA GLY A 15 -17.35 -34.40 -6.66
C GLY A 15 -16.30 -33.80 -7.62
N PRO A 16 -15.95 -34.50 -8.72
CA PRO A 16 -14.95 -34.06 -9.70
C PRO A 16 -15.19 -32.63 -10.22
N HIS A 17 -16.46 -32.30 -10.50
CA HIS A 17 -16.85 -30.98 -10.98
C HIS A 17 -16.64 -29.87 -9.92
N ARG A 18 -16.96 -30.15 -8.65
CA ARG A 18 -16.75 -29.19 -7.56
C ARG A 18 -15.28 -28.99 -7.27
N LYS A 19 -14.47 -30.07 -7.33
CA LYS A 19 -13.01 -30.00 -7.21
C LYS A 19 -12.41 -29.06 -8.26
N GLU A 20 -12.80 -29.22 -9.52
CA GLU A 20 -12.27 -28.39 -10.61
C GLU A 20 -12.57 -26.90 -10.39
N ILE A 21 -13.78 -26.58 -9.96
CA ILE A 21 -14.19 -25.19 -9.70
C ILE A 21 -13.48 -24.62 -8.48
N LEU A 22 -13.38 -25.38 -7.37
CA LEU A 22 -12.67 -24.95 -6.17
C LEU A 22 -11.18 -24.71 -6.45
N GLY A 23 -10.55 -25.57 -7.23
CA GLY A 23 -9.16 -25.41 -7.66
C GLY A 23 -8.96 -24.21 -8.59
N LYS A 24 -9.80 -24.05 -9.63
CA LYS A 24 -9.65 -22.96 -10.61
C LYS A 24 -10.00 -21.58 -10.07
N GLU A 25 -11.02 -21.47 -9.23
CA GLU A 25 -11.54 -20.18 -8.78
C GLU A 25 -10.93 -19.72 -7.45
N LEU A 26 -10.56 -20.65 -6.55
CA LEU A 26 -10.05 -20.34 -5.22
C LEU A 26 -8.67 -20.95 -4.92
N GLY A 27 -8.08 -21.73 -5.83
CA GLY A 27 -6.82 -22.43 -5.57
C GLY A 27 -6.92 -23.55 -4.52
N ILE A 28 -8.14 -24.02 -4.21
CA ILE A 28 -8.35 -25.04 -3.17
C ILE A 28 -8.20 -26.43 -3.79
N HIS A 29 -7.07 -27.09 -3.50
CA HIS A 29 -6.76 -28.44 -4.02
C HIS A 29 -6.73 -29.50 -2.91
N THR A 30 -6.40 -29.11 -1.68
CA THR A 30 -6.21 -30.00 -0.54
C THR A 30 -7.11 -29.63 0.65
N TYR A 31 -7.17 -30.52 1.64
CA TYR A 31 -7.83 -30.21 2.91
C TYR A 31 -7.19 -29.01 3.62
N ARG A 32 -5.87 -28.84 3.54
CA ARG A 32 -5.17 -27.66 4.06
C ARG A 32 -5.69 -26.37 3.42
N ASP A 33 -5.85 -26.36 2.10
CA ASP A 33 -6.29 -25.16 1.39
C ASP A 33 -7.71 -24.77 1.79
N LEU A 34 -8.61 -25.74 1.99
CA LEU A 34 -9.97 -25.47 2.47
C LEU A 34 -9.98 -24.97 3.92
N LEU A 35 -9.11 -25.51 4.77
CA LEU A 35 -8.97 -25.11 6.17
C LEU A 35 -8.32 -23.72 6.32
N GLU A 36 -7.47 -23.32 5.40
CA GLU A 36 -6.85 -21.99 5.38
C GLU A 36 -7.67 -20.98 4.56
N TYR A 37 -8.88 -21.36 4.12
CA TYR A 37 -9.81 -20.47 3.41
C TYR A 37 -10.78 -19.78 4.39
N PHE A 38 -10.39 -18.60 4.86
CA PHE A 38 -11.08 -17.95 5.98
C PHE A 38 -12.37 -17.20 5.59
N PRO A 39 -13.36 -17.12 6.50
CA PRO A 39 -14.55 -16.31 6.28
C PRO A 39 -14.28 -14.81 6.44
N TYR A 40 -14.88 -14.00 5.58
CA TYR A 40 -14.72 -12.53 5.59
C TYR A 40 -15.70 -11.84 6.54
N LYS A 41 -16.83 -12.50 6.84
CA LYS A 41 -17.91 -11.94 7.67
C LYS A 41 -18.48 -13.04 8.57
N TYR A 42 -18.97 -12.63 9.74
CA TYR A 42 -19.78 -13.48 10.60
C TYR A 42 -21.12 -12.81 10.82
N VAL A 43 -22.18 -13.61 10.88
CA VAL A 43 -23.48 -13.10 11.31
C VAL A 43 -23.95 -13.87 12.52
N ASP A 44 -24.33 -13.10 13.54
CA ASP A 44 -24.92 -13.64 14.73
C ASP A 44 -26.31 -14.21 14.44
N ARG A 45 -26.46 -15.52 14.61
CA ARG A 45 -27.72 -16.26 14.51
C ARG A 45 -28.22 -16.75 15.87
N THR A 46 -27.62 -16.28 16.96
CA THR A 46 -27.96 -16.72 18.33
C THR A 46 -29.23 -16.06 18.86
N LYS A 47 -29.52 -14.82 18.42
CA LYS A 47 -30.66 -14.05 18.92
C LYS A 47 -31.85 -14.12 17.98
N LEU A 48 -32.98 -14.57 18.52
CA LEU A 48 -34.30 -14.44 17.90
C LEU A 48 -34.91 -13.11 18.32
N TYR A 49 -35.43 -12.37 17.34
CA TYR A 49 -36.15 -11.12 17.54
C TYR A 49 -37.64 -11.33 17.30
N LEU A 50 -38.47 -10.56 18.00
CA LEU A 50 -39.88 -10.42 17.65
C LEU A 50 -40.02 -9.41 16.50
N ILE A 51 -41.08 -9.55 15.69
CA ILE A 51 -41.39 -8.62 14.59
C ILE A 51 -41.60 -7.20 15.13
N SER A 52 -42.10 -7.06 16.36
CA SER A 52 -42.28 -5.79 17.07
C SER A 52 -40.97 -5.12 17.49
N GLU A 53 -39.87 -5.85 17.61
CA GLU A 53 -38.56 -5.33 18.01
C GLU A 53 -37.70 -4.89 16.82
N LEU A 54 -38.21 -5.08 15.60
CA LEU A 54 -37.48 -4.76 14.38
C LEU A 54 -37.38 -3.24 14.19
N SER A 55 -36.23 -2.79 13.71
CA SER A 55 -36.00 -1.43 13.24
C SER A 55 -35.33 -1.45 11.87
N GLN A 56 -35.50 -0.37 11.09
CA GLN A 56 -34.94 -0.26 9.74
C GLN A 56 -33.40 -0.27 9.73
N ASP A 57 -32.78 0.15 10.83
CA ASP A 57 -31.33 0.25 10.96
C ASP A 57 -30.67 -1.05 11.42
N MET A 58 -31.46 -2.06 11.82
CA MET A 58 -30.91 -3.36 12.19
C MET A 58 -30.29 -4.09 10.98
N PRO A 59 -29.15 -4.78 11.17
CA PRO A 59 -28.40 -5.39 10.07
C PRO A 59 -29.09 -6.63 9.51
N PHE A 60 -28.79 -7.81 10.05
CA PHE A 60 -29.47 -9.07 9.74
C PHE A 60 -30.06 -9.58 11.05
N VAL A 61 -31.31 -10.03 11.00
CA VAL A 61 -32.05 -10.50 12.17
C VAL A 61 -32.62 -11.87 11.87
N GLN A 62 -32.90 -12.61 12.95
CA GLN A 62 -33.53 -13.91 12.88
C GLN A 62 -34.88 -13.83 13.59
N ILE A 63 -35.95 -14.22 12.91
CA ILE A 63 -37.32 -14.25 13.45
C ILE A 63 -37.89 -15.67 13.33
N LYS A 64 -38.64 -16.10 14.33
CA LYS A 64 -39.34 -17.40 14.33
C LYS A 64 -40.84 -17.17 14.22
N GLY A 65 -41.51 -17.96 13.40
CA GLY A 65 -42.93 -17.80 13.14
C GLY A 65 -43.44 -18.74 12.06
N ARG A 66 -44.61 -18.46 11.50
CA ARG A 66 -45.25 -19.28 10.46
C ARG A 66 -45.72 -18.46 9.27
N ILE A 67 -45.70 -19.08 8.10
CA ILE A 67 -46.26 -18.48 6.88
C ILE A 67 -47.78 -18.64 6.91
N LEU A 68 -48.52 -17.54 6.72
CA LEU A 68 -49.99 -17.49 6.73
C LEU A 68 -50.58 -17.69 5.34
N SER A 69 -49.98 -17.08 4.33
CA SER A 69 -50.47 -17.11 2.94
C SER A 69 -49.39 -16.67 1.96
N PHE A 70 -49.62 -16.96 0.68
CA PHE A 70 -48.81 -16.49 -0.44
C PHE A 70 -49.68 -15.67 -1.39
N GLU A 71 -49.15 -14.53 -1.83
CA GLU A 71 -49.70 -13.68 -2.89
C GLU A 71 -48.72 -13.64 -4.06
N GLU A 72 -49.23 -13.68 -5.29
CA GLU A 72 -48.43 -13.57 -6.50
C GLU A 72 -48.87 -12.34 -7.31
N THR A 73 -47.92 -11.49 -7.67
CA THR A 73 -48.15 -10.32 -8.51
C THR A 73 -47.28 -10.42 -9.77
N GLU A 74 -47.89 -10.30 -10.95
CA GLU A 74 -47.16 -10.28 -12.21
C GLU A 74 -46.58 -8.88 -12.46
N MET A 75 -45.25 -8.79 -12.64
CA MET A 75 -44.54 -7.53 -12.90
C MET A 75 -44.02 -7.42 -14.35
N GLY A 76 -44.44 -8.32 -15.25
CA GLY A 76 -44.10 -8.34 -16.68
C GLY A 76 -44.03 -9.76 -17.26
N LYS A 77 -43.78 -9.88 -18.59
CA LYS A 77 -43.83 -11.16 -19.35
C LYS A 77 -42.98 -12.32 -18.80
N ARG A 78 -41.97 -12.07 -17.96
CA ARG A 78 -41.07 -13.09 -17.38
C ARG A 78 -40.68 -12.87 -15.90
N LYS A 79 -41.25 -11.87 -15.20
CA LYS A 79 -40.92 -11.56 -13.80
C LYS A 79 -42.19 -11.60 -12.95
N LYS A 80 -42.21 -12.51 -11.98
CA LYS A 80 -43.30 -12.72 -11.02
C LYS A 80 -42.77 -12.38 -9.62
N ARG A 81 -43.52 -11.59 -8.86
CA ARG A 81 -43.25 -11.25 -7.47
C ARG A 81 -44.11 -12.15 -6.60
N ILE A 82 -43.49 -12.91 -5.70
CA ILE A 82 -44.20 -13.66 -4.66
C ILE A 82 -44.01 -12.94 -3.34
N VAL A 83 -45.10 -12.76 -2.61
CA VAL A 83 -45.13 -12.23 -1.25
C VAL A 83 -45.71 -13.31 -0.34
N ALA A 84 -44.99 -13.73 0.69
CA ALA A 84 -45.55 -14.57 1.75
C ALA A 84 -45.77 -13.74 3.01
N HIS A 85 -46.98 -13.76 3.54
CA HIS A 85 -47.27 -13.12 4.82
C HIS A 85 -46.84 -14.03 5.95
N PHE A 86 -45.99 -13.53 6.84
CA PHE A 86 -45.39 -14.29 7.93
C PHE A 86 -45.74 -13.66 9.27
N THR A 87 -46.04 -14.48 10.27
CA THR A 87 -46.35 -14.02 11.62
C THR A 87 -45.54 -14.76 12.67
N ASP A 88 -45.05 -14.03 13.67
CA ASP A 88 -44.45 -14.55 14.89
C ASP A 88 -45.49 -14.75 16.02
N GLY A 89 -46.78 -14.49 15.74
CA GLY A 89 -47.87 -14.50 16.72
C GLY A 89 -48.18 -13.13 17.35
N HIS A 90 -47.28 -12.15 17.20
CA HIS A 90 -47.43 -10.80 17.76
C HIS A 90 -47.50 -9.70 16.67
N GLY A 91 -46.96 -9.97 15.48
CA GLY A 91 -46.99 -9.08 14.32
C GLY A 91 -47.02 -9.84 13.00
N VAL A 92 -47.07 -9.09 11.90
CA VAL A 92 -47.03 -9.63 10.53
C VAL A 92 -45.98 -8.89 9.72
N CYS A 93 -45.14 -9.65 9.01
CA CYS A 93 -44.17 -9.13 8.06
C CYS A 93 -44.28 -9.87 6.71
N ASP A 94 -43.76 -9.25 5.65
CA ASP A 94 -43.85 -9.75 4.30
C ASP A 94 -42.51 -10.35 3.84
N ILE A 95 -42.52 -11.57 3.31
CA ILE A 95 -41.35 -12.17 2.69
C ILE A 95 -41.49 -12.08 1.19
N VAL A 96 -40.50 -11.52 0.49
CA VAL A 96 -40.64 -11.21 -0.93
C VAL A 96 -39.55 -11.86 -1.76
N TRP A 97 -39.97 -12.50 -2.85
CA TRP A 97 -39.09 -13.07 -3.87
C TRP A 97 -39.45 -12.56 -5.25
N PHE A 98 -38.45 -12.18 -6.04
CA PHE A 98 -38.62 -11.72 -7.42
C PHE A 98 -38.31 -12.81 -8.47
N ASN A 99 -37.74 -13.94 -8.04
CA ASN A 99 -37.31 -15.06 -8.88
C ASN A 99 -37.56 -16.40 -8.15
N GLY A 100 -37.70 -17.51 -8.88
CA GLY A 100 -37.74 -18.87 -8.29
C GLY A 100 -39.11 -19.38 -7.85
N THR A 101 -40.19 -18.93 -8.50
CA THR A 101 -41.59 -19.21 -8.10
C THR A 101 -41.91 -20.68 -7.85
N LYS A 102 -41.49 -21.59 -8.75
CA LYS A 102 -41.73 -23.03 -8.58
C LYS A 102 -41.04 -23.63 -7.35
N TYR A 103 -39.84 -23.17 -7.01
CA TYR A 103 -39.07 -23.67 -5.85
C TYR A 103 -39.73 -23.25 -4.52
N ILE A 104 -40.29 -22.05 -4.46
CA ILE A 104 -40.88 -21.49 -3.24
C ILE A 104 -42.12 -22.30 -2.83
N TYR A 105 -43.05 -22.55 -3.76
CA TYR A 105 -44.25 -23.33 -3.49
C TYR A 105 -43.97 -24.82 -3.19
N GLN A 106 -42.87 -25.37 -3.71
CA GLN A 106 -42.49 -26.76 -3.45
C GLN A 106 -41.86 -26.95 -2.06
N ASN A 107 -41.10 -25.97 -1.57
CA ASN A 107 -40.33 -26.10 -0.32
C ASN A 107 -41.00 -25.47 0.90
N TYR A 108 -41.90 -24.50 0.71
CA TYR A 108 -42.53 -23.77 1.81
C TYR A 108 -44.03 -24.03 1.86
N GLN A 109 -44.52 -24.38 3.05
CA GLN A 109 -45.91 -24.72 3.31
C GLN A 109 -46.54 -23.68 4.24
N VAL A 110 -47.82 -23.40 4.01
CA VAL A 110 -48.61 -22.54 4.89
C VAL A 110 -48.80 -23.24 6.25
N ASN A 111 -48.86 -22.44 7.32
CA ASN A 111 -49.04 -22.85 8.72
C ASN A 111 -47.92 -23.72 9.31
N LYS A 112 -46.80 -23.88 8.61
CA LYS A 112 -45.60 -24.50 9.16
C LYS A 112 -44.69 -23.47 9.81
N GLU A 113 -44.04 -23.84 10.92
CA GLU A 113 -43.07 -22.98 11.59
C GLU A 113 -41.74 -22.95 10.84
N TYR A 114 -41.22 -21.75 10.64
CA TYR A 114 -39.95 -21.47 10.00
C TYR A 114 -39.17 -20.42 10.79
N ILE A 115 -37.86 -20.47 10.62
CA ILE A 115 -36.94 -19.43 11.07
C ILE A 115 -36.47 -18.67 9.83
N ILE A 116 -36.75 -17.37 9.83
CA ILE A 116 -36.36 -16.46 8.76
C ILE A 116 -35.14 -15.69 9.21
N PHE A 117 -34.15 -15.64 8.33
CA PHE A 117 -32.94 -14.84 8.52
C PHE A 117 -32.75 -13.91 7.33
N GLY A 118 -32.68 -12.61 7.60
CA GLY A 118 -32.52 -11.60 6.55
C GLY A 118 -32.42 -10.18 7.10
N LYS A 119 -32.25 -9.22 6.19
CA LYS A 119 -32.28 -7.80 6.53
C LYS A 119 -33.73 -7.29 6.53
N PRO A 120 -34.22 -6.70 7.64
CA PRO A 120 -35.53 -6.08 7.66
C PRO A 120 -35.49 -4.79 6.83
N THR A 121 -36.44 -4.64 5.91
CA THR A 121 -36.70 -3.38 5.19
C THR A 121 -38.11 -2.95 5.51
N PHE A 122 -38.43 -1.66 5.50
CA PHE A 122 -39.79 -1.21 5.78
C PHE A 122 -40.43 -0.68 4.50
N PHE A 123 -41.55 -1.27 4.09
CA PHE A 123 -42.22 -0.95 2.85
C PHE A 123 -43.74 -1.12 3.02
N ASN A 124 -44.53 -0.18 2.49
CA ASN A 124 -45.99 -0.17 2.60
C ASN A 124 -46.54 -0.38 4.04
N GLY A 125 -45.86 0.19 5.03
CA GLY A 125 -46.31 0.12 6.44
C GLY A 125 -46.03 -1.19 7.15
N ARG A 126 -45.31 -2.14 6.53
CA ARG A 126 -44.88 -3.40 7.14
C ARG A 126 -43.38 -3.63 6.97
N PHE A 127 -42.82 -4.45 7.85
CA PHE A 127 -41.49 -4.99 7.62
C PHE A 127 -41.52 -6.02 6.50
N GLN A 128 -40.52 -5.97 5.64
CA GLN A 128 -40.34 -6.81 4.48
C GLN A 128 -38.94 -7.42 4.49
N PHE A 129 -38.85 -8.72 4.22
CA PHE A 129 -37.60 -9.45 4.01
C PHE A 129 -37.50 -9.86 2.55
N THR A 130 -36.52 -9.31 1.84
CA THR A 130 -36.32 -9.61 0.40
C THR A 130 -35.31 -10.75 0.25
N HIS A 131 -35.73 -11.86 -0.36
CA HIS A 131 -34.92 -13.07 -0.54
C HIS A 131 -34.21 -13.56 0.75
N PRO A 132 -34.91 -13.74 1.88
CA PRO A 132 -34.27 -14.22 3.11
C PRO A 132 -33.93 -15.72 3.04
N ASP A 133 -33.02 -16.13 3.90
CA ASP A 133 -32.80 -17.54 4.20
C ASP A 133 -33.93 -18.03 5.10
N ILE A 134 -34.55 -19.16 4.74
CA ILE A 134 -35.60 -19.78 5.54
C ILE A 134 -35.17 -21.19 5.89
N ASP A 135 -35.13 -21.48 7.19
CA ASP A 135 -34.81 -22.79 7.73
C ASP A 135 -36.04 -23.37 8.45
N ASP A 136 -36.20 -24.69 8.41
CA ASP A 136 -37.28 -25.39 9.11
C ASP A 136 -37.03 -25.34 10.62
N ALA A 137 -38.01 -24.85 11.38
CA ALA A 137 -37.87 -24.70 12.82
C ALA A 137 -37.68 -26.05 13.54
N SER A 138 -38.15 -27.16 12.95
CA SER A 138 -38.04 -28.51 13.51
C SER A 138 -36.65 -29.15 13.34
N GLN A 139 -35.86 -28.69 12.37
CA GLN A 139 -34.54 -29.26 12.05
C GLN A 139 -33.39 -28.53 12.77
N LEU A 140 -33.66 -27.39 13.40
CA LEU A 140 -32.68 -26.57 14.08
C LEU A 140 -32.47 -27.06 15.52
N GLN A 141 -31.36 -27.76 15.77
CA GLN A 141 -30.90 -27.98 17.14
C GLN A 141 -30.32 -26.67 17.71
N LEU A 142 -30.70 -26.31 18.94
CA LEU A 142 -30.18 -25.13 19.66
C LEU A 142 -28.64 -25.09 19.72
N ASN A 143 -27.96 -26.24 19.66
CA ASN A 143 -26.49 -26.33 19.62
C ASN A 143 -25.84 -25.85 18.31
N ASP A 144 -26.63 -25.69 17.23
CA ASP A 144 -26.16 -25.09 15.97
C ASP A 144 -26.30 -23.55 15.96
N MET A 145 -26.82 -22.95 17.04
CA MET A 145 -26.89 -21.49 17.20
C MET A 145 -25.52 -20.95 17.61
N GLY A 146 -24.88 -20.25 16.68
CA GLY A 146 -23.60 -19.59 16.88
C GLY A 146 -23.41 -18.47 15.87
N MET A 147 -22.16 -18.02 15.71
CA MET A 147 -21.81 -17.05 14.69
C MET A 147 -21.65 -17.77 13.36
N GLN A 148 -22.53 -17.49 12.39
CA GLN A 148 -22.44 -18.11 11.08
C GLN A 148 -21.33 -17.46 10.23
N PRO A 149 -20.34 -18.22 9.76
CA PRO A 149 -19.29 -17.70 8.88
C PRO A 149 -19.80 -17.50 7.45
N PHE A 150 -19.32 -16.43 6.80
CA PHE A 150 -19.54 -16.15 5.39
C PHE A 150 -18.23 -16.13 4.63
N TYR A 151 -18.19 -16.89 3.54
CA TYR A 151 -17.02 -17.08 2.68
C TYR A 151 -17.20 -16.34 1.36
N VAL A 152 -16.10 -15.84 0.81
CA VAL A 152 -16.09 -15.22 -0.51
C VAL A 152 -16.44 -16.30 -1.54
N THR A 153 -17.26 -15.96 -2.54
CA THR A 153 -17.64 -16.90 -3.61
C THR A 153 -17.79 -16.15 -4.93
N THR A 154 -17.23 -16.71 -6.00
CA THR A 154 -17.35 -16.12 -7.35
C THR A 154 -18.73 -16.41 -7.97
N GLU A 155 -19.09 -15.70 -9.02
CA GLU A 155 -20.36 -15.96 -9.72
C GLU A 155 -20.42 -17.36 -10.32
N LYS A 156 -19.30 -17.87 -10.85
CA LYS A 156 -19.20 -19.23 -11.38
C LYS A 156 -19.42 -20.28 -10.30
N MET A 157 -18.84 -20.07 -9.11
CA MET A 157 -19.11 -20.91 -7.95
C MET A 157 -20.59 -20.94 -7.60
N LYS A 158 -21.24 -19.77 -7.54
CA LYS A 158 -22.68 -19.67 -7.25
C LYS A 158 -23.53 -20.39 -8.30
N LYS A 159 -23.20 -20.26 -9.59
CA LYS A 159 -23.86 -20.98 -10.69
C LYS A 159 -23.70 -22.50 -10.57
N ALA A 160 -22.57 -22.97 -10.05
CA ALA A 160 -22.32 -24.38 -9.78
C ALA A 160 -22.87 -24.88 -8.43
N GLY A 161 -23.67 -24.06 -7.73
CA GLY A 161 -24.27 -24.41 -6.43
C GLY A 161 -23.28 -24.39 -5.26
N ILE A 162 -22.08 -23.82 -5.44
CA ILE A 162 -21.09 -23.60 -4.37
C ILE A 162 -21.34 -22.20 -3.79
N THR A 163 -22.35 -22.11 -2.92
CA THR A 163 -22.66 -20.90 -2.15
C THR A 163 -21.80 -20.82 -0.89
N SER A 164 -21.79 -19.67 -0.20
CA SER A 164 -21.13 -19.53 1.11
C SER A 164 -21.56 -20.63 2.10
N ARG A 165 -22.84 -20.99 2.09
CA ARG A 165 -23.39 -22.08 2.92
C ARG A 165 -22.87 -23.46 2.51
N ALA A 166 -22.58 -23.67 1.23
CA ALA A 166 -21.94 -24.90 0.78
C ALA A 166 -20.49 -24.99 1.31
N VAL A 167 -19.72 -23.90 1.24
CA VAL A 167 -18.36 -23.84 1.78
C VAL A 167 -18.34 -24.02 3.30
N GLU A 168 -19.29 -23.42 4.01
CA GLU A 168 -19.51 -23.65 5.46
C GLU A 168 -19.74 -25.12 5.78
N LYS A 169 -20.59 -25.82 5.01
CA LYS A 169 -20.83 -27.26 5.22
C LYS A 169 -19.56 -28.08 4.97
N LEU A 170 -18.81 -27.77 3.92
CA LEU A 170 -17.55 -28.46 3.61
C LEU A 170 -16.51 -28.24 4.73
N THR A 171 -16.35 -27.02 5.21
CA THR A 171 -15.43 -26.70 6.32
C THR A 171 -15.85 -27.37 7.63
N LYS A 172 -17.15 -27.37 7.97
CA LYS A 172 -17.67 -28.09 9.15
C LYS A 172 -17.39 -29.59 9.07
N MET A 173 -17.58 -30.20 7.90
CA MET A 173 -17.27 -31.60 7.68
C MET A 173 -15.77 -31.90 7.80
N LEU A 174 -14.93 -31.03 7.25
CA LEU A 174 -13.48 -31.16 7.38
C LEU A 174 -13.06 -31.10 8.86
N ILE A 175 -13.55 -30.13 9.61
CA ILE A 175 -13.27 -29.98 11.05
C ILE A 175 -13.72 -31.21 11.84
N SER A 176 -14.86 -31.81 11.49
CA SER A 176 -15.35 -33.04 12.14
C SER A 176 -14.47 -34.27 11.85
N LYS A 177 -13.75 -34.29 10.72
CA LYS A 177 -12.78 -35.35 10.38
C LYS A 177 -11.44 -35.17 11.10
N LEU A 178 -11.12 -33.95 11.54
CA LEU A 178 -9.89 -33.66 12.30
C LEU A 178 -10.11 -34.04 13.77
N THR A 179 -9.86 -35.32 14.09
CA THR A 179 -9.97 -35.86 15.46
C THR A 179 -8.76 -35.55 16.33
N GLU A 180 -7.58 -35.45 15.72
CA GLU A 180 -6.34 -35.06 16.40
C GLU A 180 -6.18 -33.53 16.38
N PRO A 181 -5.58 -32.95 17.44
CA PRO A 181 -5.29 -31.52 17.45
C PRO A 181 -4.23 -31.19 16.40
N LEU A 182 -4.42 -30.05 15.73
CA LEU A 182 -3.40 -29.53 14.81
C LEU A 182 -2.07 -29.28 15.54
N GLU A 183 -0.97 -29.66 14.90
CA GLU A 183 0.38 -29.39 15.42
C GLU A 183 0.61 -27.90 15.61
N GLU A 184 1.16 -27.55 16.76
CA GLU A 184 1.46 -26.16 17.11
C GLU A 184 2.64 -25.62 16.29
N THR A 185 2.57 -24.35 15.93
CA THR A 185 3.62 -23.67 15.14
C THR A 185 4.42 -22.70 15.98
N LEU A 186 3.79 -22.10 17.00
CA LEU A 186 4.43 -21.14 17.89
C LEU A 186 4.79 -21.80 19.23
N PRO A 187 6.04 -21.66 19.71
CA PRO A 187 6.45 -22.28 20.95
C PRO A 187 5.76 -21.63 22.18
N PRO A 188 5.67 -22.36 23.32
CA PRO A 188 4.95 -21.90 24.51
C PRO A 188 5.41 -20.55 25.07
N PHE A 189 6.68 -20.20 24.91
CA PHE A 189 7.21 -18.92 25.39
C PHE A 189 6.61 -17.71 24.65
N ILE A 190 6.16 -17.88 23.39
CA ILE A 190 5.43 -16.84 22.65
C ILE A 190 3.95 -16.89 23.02
N THR A 191 3.33 -18.08 22.95
CA THR A 191 1.88 -18.21 23.11
C THR A 191 1.40 -17.88 24.52
N THR A 192 2.15 -18.29 25.55
CA THR A 192 1.81 -18.01 26.95
C THR A 192 2.00 -16.54 27.29
N HIS A 193 3.11 -15.95 26.84
CA HIS A 193 3.44 -14.54 27.08
C HIS A 193 2.42 -13.59 26.43
N LEU A 194 1.98 -13.91 25.21
CA LEU A 194 1.02 -13.09 24.46
C LEU A 194 -0.45 -13.52 24.66
N HIS A 195 -0.72 -14.45 25.58
CA HIS A 195 -2.05 -15.01 25.84
C HIS A 195 -2.79 -15.50 24.58
N LEU A 196 -2.03 -16.07 23.63
CA LEU A 196 -2.53 -16.57 22.37
C LEU A 196 -3.12 -17.98 22.53
N ILE A 197 -4.30 -18.21 21.94
CA ILE A 197 -4.92 -19.55 21.92
C ILE A 197 -4.11 -20.51 21.04
N SER A 198 -4.28 -21.83 21.23
CA SER A 198 -3.59 -22.82 20.41
C SER A 198 -3.99 -22.74 18.93
N ARG A 199 -3.13 -23.21 18.03
CA ARG A 199 -3.41 -23.25 16.59
C ARG A 199 -4.68 -24.04 16.26
N ASP A 200 -4.87 -25.19 16.88
CA ASP A 200 -6.09 -26.00 16.72
C ASP A 200 -7.35 -25.21 17.12
N ALA A 201 -7.32 -24.59 18.31
CA ALA A 201 -8.44 -23.80 18.79
C ALA A 201 -8.74 -22.61 17.88
N ALA A 202 -7.71 -21.89 17.41
CA ALA A 202 -7.89 -20.78 16.48
C ALA A 202 -8.52 -21.22 15.16
N MET A 203 -8.05 -22.34 14.60
CA MET A 203 -8.56 -22.85 13.34
C MET A 203 -10.01 -23.34 13.45
N ARG A 204 -10.39 -23.97 14.57
CA ARG A 204 -11.78 -24.37 14.79
C ARG A 204 -12.68 -23.14 15.02
N LYS A 205 -12.23 -22.18 15.83
CA LYS A 205 -13.00 -20.98 16.19
C LYS A 205 -13.14 -19.97 15.05
N ILE A 206 -12.18 -19.89 14.12
CA ILE A 206 -12.31 -19.00 12.96
C ILE A 206 -13.42 -19.48 12.01
N HIS A 207 -13.58 -20.80 11.83
CA HIS A 207 -14.65 -21.34 10.99
C HIS A 207 -15.97 -21.50 11.73
N TYR A 208 -15.92 -21.84 13.02
CA TYR A 208 -17.13 -22.09 13.82
C TYR A 208 -17.04 -21.40 15.19
N PRO A 209 -17.17 -20.05 15.23
CA PRO A 209 -17.17 -19.31 16.48
C PRO A 209 -18.51 -19.44 17.20
N LYS A 210 -18.47 -19.63 18.52
CA LYS A 210 -19.67 -19.57 19.36
C LYS A 210 -19.98 -18.16 19.84
N SER A 211 -18.98 -17.29 19.85
CA SER A 211 -19.06 -15.91 20.33
C SER A 211 -18.21 -14.96 19.48
N VAL A 212 -18.47 -13.66 19.62
CA VAL A 212 -17.62 -12.60 19.03
C VAL A 212 -16.18 -12.68 19.58
N ASP A 213 -16.01 -12.98 20.87
CA ASP A 213 -14.70 -13.13 21.52
C ASP A 213 -13.90 -14.29 20.91
N ASP A 214 -14.55 -15.43 20.61
CA ASP A 214 -13.90 -16.54 19.90
C ASP A 214 -13.36 -16.11 18.54
N THR A 215 -14.14 -15.36 17.78
CA THR A 215 -13.72 -14.81 16.48
C THR A 215 -12.53 -13.88 16.63
N GLN A 216 -12.55 -12.98 17.62
CA GLN A 216 -11.47 -12.03 17.86
C GLN A 216 -10.17 -12.73 18.24
N ARG A 217 -10.21 -13.66 19.22
CA ARG A 217 -9.02 -14.41 19.64
C ARG A 217 -8.45 -15.29 18.52
N ALA A 218 -9.31 -15.93 17.74
CA ALA A 218 -8.88 -16.71 16.57
C ALA A 218 -8.21 -15.85 15.51
N ARG A 219 -8.81 -14.70 15.17
CA ARG A 219 -8.24 -13.73 14.23
C ARG A 219 -6.87 -13.24 14.71
N VAL A 220 -6.75 -12.82 15.97
CA VAL A 220 -5.47 -12.34 16.52
C VAL A 220 -4.40 -13.43 16.44
N ARG A 221 -4.70 -14.66 16.87
CA ARG A 221 -3.75 -15.78 16.81
C ARG A 221 -3.26 -16.08 15.40
N LEU A 222 -4.17 -16.16 14.42
CA LEU A 222 -3.83 -16.51 13.03
C LEU A 222 -3.11 -15.37 12.32
N LYS A 223 -3.56 -14.13 12.52
CA LYS A 223 -2.87 -12.94 11.98
C LYS A 223 -1.46 -12.80 12.54
N PHE A 224 -1.32 -12.98 13.86
CA PHE A 224 0.00 -12.95 14.50
C PHE A 224 0.91 -14.03 13.93
N GLU A 225 0.41 -15.25 13.69
CA GLU A 225 1.21 -16.34 13.10
C GLU A 225 1.78 -15.97 11.73
N GLU A 226 0.91 -15.52 10.82
CA GLU A 226 1.31 -15.15 9.46
C GLU A 226 2.36 -14.04 9.49
N LEU A 227 2.07 -12.97 10.23
CA LEU A 227 2.96 -11.82 10.35
C LEU A 227 4.27 -12.19 11.04
N PHE A 228 4.23 -13.05 12.06
CA PHE A 228 5.43 -13.51 12.77
C PHE A 228 6.39 -14.24 11.85
N TYR A 229 5.92 -15.18 11.03
CA TYR A 229 6.80 -15.89 10.09
C TYR A 229 7.31 -14.98 8.97
N VAL A 230 6.51 -14.00 8.53
CA VAL A 230 6.96 -12.95 7.62
C VAL A 230 8.12 -12.17 8.22
N GLN A 231 7.93 -11.62 9.43
CA GLN A 231 8.96 -10.84 10.12
C GLN A 231 10.21 -11.68 10.44
N LEU A 232 10.04 -12.92 10.92
CA LEU A 232 11.14 -13.83 11.19
C LEU A 232 11.95 -14.13 9.94
N ASN A 233 11.29 -14.34 8.80
CA ASN A 233 11.98 -14.56 7.53
C ASN A 233 12.83 -13.35 7.11
N ILE A 234 12.23 -12.16 7.20
CA ILE A 234 12.85 -10.88 6.84
C ILE A 234 14.07 -10.63 7.72
N LEU A 235 13.91 -10.70 9.05
CA LEU A 235 14.99 -10.44 10.00
C LEU A 235 16.12 -11.46 9.89
N ARG A 236 15.79 -12.73 9.65
CA ARG A 236 16.80 -13.75 9.38
C ARG A 236 17.58 -13.46 8.10
N TYR A 237 16.90 -13.09 7.02
CA TYR A 237 17.56 -12.71 5.77
C TYR A 237 18.48 -11.50 5.97
N ALA A 238 18.00 -10.45 6.66
CA ALA A 238 18.80 -9.29 7.00
C ALA A 238 20.02 -9.66 7.85
N SER A 239 19.87 -10.56 8.84
CA SER A 239 20.97 -11.06 9.67
C SER A 239 22.00 -11.84 8.85
N ASP A 240 21.56 -12.76 7.98
CA ASP A 240 22.42 -13.51 7.07
C ASP A 240 23.18 -12.57 6.12
N HIS A 241 22.50 -11.55 5.58
CA HIS A 241 23.08 -10.56 4.68
C HIS A 241 24.16 -9.71 5.38
N ARG A 242 23.84 -9.19 6.57
CA ARG A 242 24.78 -8.42 7.42
C ARG A 242 26.03 -9.22 7.77
N ARG A 243 25.95 -10.54 7.86
CA ARG A 243 27.08 -11.44 8.13
C ARG A 243 27.90 -11.74 6.88
N LYS A 244 27.22 -11.92 5.74
CA LYS A 244 27.85 -12.31 4.48
C LYS A 244 28.60 -11.16 3.83
N TYR A 245 28.05 -9.95 3.88
CA TYR A 245 28.59 -8.78 3.20
C TYR A 245 29.20 -7.80 4.21
N ARG A 246 30.52 -7.68 4.18
CA ARG A 246 31.25 -6.66 4.95
C ARG A 246 31.17 -5.34 4.19
N GLY A 247 30.85 -4.27 4.92
CA GLY A 247 30.91 -2.92 4.38
C GLY A 247 32.31 -2.33 4.55
N TYR A 248 32.59 -1.27 3.82
CA TYR A 248 33.73 -0.41 4.15
C TYR A 248 33.51 0.24 5.53
N ILE A 249 34.60 0.61 6.20
CA ILE A 249 34.54 1.24 7.53
C ILE A 249 34.89 2.72 7.38
N PHE A 250 33.91 3.60 7.59
CA PHE A 250 34.11 5.05 7.54
C PHE A 250 34.18 5.63 8.95
N ASN A 251 35.38 5.60 9.54
CA ASN A 251 35.62 6.08 10.91
C ASN A 251 35.96 7.56 10.98
N ARG A 252 36.36 8.18 9.85
CA ARG A 252 36.84 9.56 9.82
C ARG A 252 35.73 10.50 9.35
N ILE A 253 35.52 11.58 10.10
CA ILE A 253 34.88 12.79 9.59
C ILE A 253 36.01 13.78 9.35
N GLY A 254 36.27 14.08 8.08
CA GLY A 254 37.45 14.79 7.65
C GLY A 254 37.18 16.26 7.36
N ALA A 255 38.11 16.86 6.63
CA ALA A 255 38.06 18.28 6.31
C ALA A 255 36.89 18.63 5.40
N GLN A 256 36.50 17.74 4.47
CA GLN A 256 35.45 18.06 3.50
C GLN A 256 34.09 18.18 4.19
N PHE A 257 33.71 17.20 5.01
CA PHE A 257 32.47 17.25 5.77
C PHE A 257 32.41 18.45 6.72
N ASN A 258 33.48 18.66 7.51
CA ASN A 258 33.50 19.73 8.51
C ASN A 258 33.49 21.12 7.85
N TRP A 259 34.17 21.28 6.72
CA TRP A 259 34.16 22.52 5.97
C TRP A 259 32.77 22.80 5.39
N PHE A 260 32.13 21.80 4.79
CA PHE A 260 30.75 21.92 4.29
C PHE A 260 29.78 22.33 5.41
N TYR A 261 29.84 21.64 6.56
CA TYR A 261 28.97 21.89 7.71
C TYR A 261 29.13 23.32 8.25
N SER A 262 30.36 23.86 8.24
CA SER A 262 30.66 25.16 8.86
C SER A 262 30.47 26.35 7.91
N HIS A 263 30.70 26.18 6.60
CA HIS A 263 30.76 27.28 5.64
C HIS A 263 29.67 27.27 4.57
N ASN A 264 29.18 26.09 4.19
CA ASN A 264 28.28 25.94 3.05
C ASN A 264 26.87 25.48 3.41
N LEU A 265 26.65 25.09 4.67
CA LEU A 265 25.35 24.73 5.17
C LEU A 265 24.48 26.00 5.30
N PRO A 266 23.39 26.16 4.53
CA PRO A 266 22.65 27.42 4.48
C PRO A 266 21.67 27.62 5.65
N PHE A 267 21.37 26.57 6.41
CA PHE A 267 20.43 26.61 7.54
C PHE A 267 20.83 25.59 8.61
N GLU A 268 20.38 25.81 9.85
CA GLU A 268 20.62 24.83 10.91
C GLU A 268 19.83 23.54 10.64
N LEU A 269 20.51 22.40 10.79
CA LEU A 269 19.85 21.09 10.66
C LEU A 269 18.77 20.91 11.71
N THR A 270 17.65 20.32 11.29
CA THR A 270 16.56 19.94 12.20
C THR A 270 17.00 18.81 13.15
N GLY A 271 16.26 18.60 14.24
CA GLY A 271 16.51 17.49 15.17
C GLY A 271 16.42 16.14 14.46
N ALA A 272 15.42 16.01 13.57
CA ALA A 272 15.25 14.83 12.74
C ALA A 272 16.45 14.58 11.80
N GLN A 273 16.95 15.62 11.11
CA GLN A 273 18.13 15.52 10.25
C GLN A 273 19.40 15.13 11.03
N LYS A 274 19.61 15.74 12.21
CA LYS A 274 20.73 15.39 13.10
C LYS A 274 20.66 13.91 13.54
N ARG A 275 19.49 13.45 13.97
CA ARG A 275 19.25 12.03 14.34
C ARG A 275 19.59 11.09 13.18
N VAL A 276 19.08 11.35 11.99
CA VAL A 276 19.33 10.52 10.81
C VAL A 276 20.82 10.49 10.44
N MET A 277 21.52 11.63 10.53
CA MET A 277 22.97 11.67 10.29
C MET A 277 23.75 10.83 11.32
N HIS A 278 23.31 10.79 12.59
CA HIS A 278 23.91 9.92 13.60
C HIS A 278 23.67 8.43 13.30
N GLU A 279 22.46 8.06 12.87
CA GLU A 279 22.13 6.68 12.46
C GLU A 279 22.99 6.23 11.27
N ILE A 280 23.08 7.05 10.21
CA ILE A 280 23.89 6.78 9.03
C ILE A 280 25.37 6.61 9.41
N ARG A 281 25.91 7.53 10.22
CA ARG A 281 27.31 7.46 10.66
C ARG A 281 27.59 6.19 11.46
N ALA A 282 26.69 5.80 12.36
CA ALA A 282 26.84 4.60 13.17
C ALA A 282 26.91 3.34 12.29
N ASP A 283 26.06 3.24 11.27
CA ASP A 283 26.07 2.12 10.33
C ASP A 283 27.36 2.10 9.49
N MET A 284 27.76 3.25 8.94
CA MET A 284 28.98 3.37 8.12
C MET A 284 30.27 3.07 8.92
N ALA A 285 30.26 3.27 10.24
CA ALA A 285 31.37 2.92 11.12
C ALA A 285 31.34 1.47 11.62
N SER A 286 30.23 0.75 11.45
CA SER A 286 30.03 -0.58 12.05
C SER A 286 30.80 -1.72 11.38
N GLY A 287 31.33 -1.49 10.17
CA GLY A 287 31.93 -2.54 9.30
C GLY A 287 30.92 -3.47 8.63
N ARG A 288 29.62 -3.23 8.83
CA ARG A 288 28.55 -3.84 8.04
C ARG A 288 28.21 -2.94 6.87
N GLN A 289 27.72 -3.50 5.77
CA GLN A 289 27.20 -2.69 4.70
C GLN A 289 25.92 -1.98 5.18
N MET A 290 25.93 -0.64 5.23
CA MET A 290 24.72 0.14 5.38
C MET A 290 23.80 -0.08 4.17
N ASN A 291 22.54 -0.44 4.42
CA ASN A 291 21.50 -0.56 3.41
C ASN A 291 20.22 0.06 3.99
N ARG A 292 19.99 1.34 3.71
CA ARG A 292 19.06 2.18 4.48
C ARG A 292 18.07 2.92 3.59
N LEU A 293 16.80 2.90 3.96
CA LEU A 293 15.74 3.72 3.38
C LEU A 293 15.57 5.02 4.18
N LEU A 294 15.90 6.13 3.56
CA LEU A 294 15.64 7.48 4.04
C LEU A 294 14.26 7.96 3.57
N GLN A 295 13.34 8.05 4.51
CA GLN A 295 12.01 8.58 4.30
C GLN A 295 11.91 10.01 4.84
N GLY A 296 11.11 10.82 4.17
CA GLY A 296 10.75 12.15 4.64
C GLY A 296 9.87 12.82 3.61
N ASP A 297 9.08 13.80 4.04
CA ASP A 297 8.19 14.54 3.14
C ASP A 297 9.00 15.26 2.04
N VAL A 298 8.36 15.63 0.93
CA VAL A 298 8.96 16.43 -0.13
C VAL A 298 9.51 17.71 0.46
N GLY A 299 10.81 17.99 0.28
CA GLY A 299 11.46 19.18 0.83
C GLY A 299 11.92 19.08 2.29
N SER A 300 11.88 17.89 2.92
CA SER A 300 12.46 17.63 4.26
C SER A 300 14.00 17.67 4.32
N GLY A 301 14.69 17.89 3.20
CA GLY A 301 16.15 17.93 3.15
C GLY A 301 16.83 16.58 2.90
N LYS A 302 16.13 15.60 2.31
CA LYS A 302 16.72 14.28 1.96
C LYS A 302 18.02 14.39 1.15
N THR A 303 18.04 15.23 0.11
CA THR A 303 19.24 15.46 -0.72
C THR A 303 20.43 16.00 0.09
N LEU A 304 20.17 16.82 1.11
CA LEU A 304 21.22 17.35 1.99
C LEU A 304 21.83 16.23 2.85
N VAL A 305 20.99 15.39 3.46
CA VAL A 305 21.44 14.21 4.22
C VAL A 305 22.24 13.26 3.34
N ALA A 306 21.79 13.03 2.09
CA ALA A 306 22.53 12.23 1.11
C ALA A 306 23.89 12.84 0.77
N LEU A 307 23.98 14.15 0.52
CA LEU A 307 25.24 14.84 0.24
C LEU A 307 26.22 14.73 1.41
N MET A 308 25.76 14.99 2.63
CA MET A 308 26.56 14.85 3.84
C MET A 308 27.08 13.41 4.01
N SER A 309 26.27 12.42 3.67
CA SER A 309 26.67 11.00 3.68
C SER A 309 27.74 10.68 2.63
N MET A 310 27.65 11.27 1.42
CA MET A 310 28.68 11.16 0.38
C MET A 310 30.00 11.82 0.81
N LEU A 311 29.95 12.95 1.50
CA LEU A 311 31.15 13.62 2.02
C LEU A 311 31.89 12.76 3.06
N ILE A 312 31.17 11.99 3.90
CA ILE A 312 31.79 11.02 4.82
C ILE A 312 32.60 9.98 4.04
N ALA A 313 32.06 9.45 2.93
CA ALA A 313 32.78 8.49 2.09
C ALA A 313 34.06 9.09 1.49
N ILE A 314 33.97 10.33 1.00
CA ILE A 314 35.09 11.07 0.41
C ILE A 314 36.20 11.33 1.45
N ASP A 315 35.85 11.71 2.67
CA ASP A 315 36.81 11.90 3.76
C ASP A 315 37.55 10.61 4.15
N ASN A 316 37.01 9.44 3.77
CA ASN A 316 37.65 8.13 3.96
C ASN A 316 38.33 7.60 2.69
N GLY A 317 38.46 8.42 1.63
CA GLY A 317 39.18 8.07 0.40
C GLY A 317 38.36 7.31 -0.64
N TYR A 318 37.03 7.33 -0.52
CA TYR A 318 36.12 6.65 -1.44
C TYR A 318 35.36 7.64 -2.33
N GLN A 319 34.98 7.18 -3.51
CA GLN A 319 34.06 7.86 -4.42
C GLN A 319 32.60 7.58 -4.03
N ALA A 320 31.71 8.47 -4.42
CA ALA A 320 30.28 8.32 -4.23
C ALA A 320 29.50 8.49 -5.55
N CYS A 321 28.33 7.86 -5.63
CA CYS A 321 27.41 8.06 -6.75
C CYS A 321 25.99 8.39 -6.29
N MET A 322 25.28 9.15 -7.11
CA MET A 322 23.86 9.44 -6.93
C MET A 322 23.08 9.10 -8.20
N MET A 323 22.16 8.16 -8.10
CA MET A 323 21.28 7.74 -9.18
C MET A 323 19.91 8.40 -9.07
N ALA A 324 19.44 8.96 -10.19
CA ALA A 324 18.14 9.58 -10.32
C ALA A 324 17.35 8.98 -11.51
N PRO A 325 16.01 8.85 -11.42
CA PRO A 325 15.19 8.12 -12.39
C PRO A 325 15.13 8.78 -13.78
N THR A 326 15.35 10.08 -13.87
CA THR A 326 15.29 10.84 -15.11
C THR A 326 16.51 11.74 -15.24
N GLU A 327 16.85 12.09 -16.47
CA GLU A 327 18.01 12.94 -16.77
C GLU A 327 17.83 14.35 -16.18
N ILE A 328 16.62 14.90 -16.24
CA ILE A 328 16.28 16.20 -15.62
C ILE A 328 16.56 16.18 -14.11
N LEU A 329 16.16 15.11 -13.41
CA LEU A 329 16.37 15.03 -11.96
C LEU A 329 17.85 14.84 -11.63
N ALA A 330 18.60 14.10 -12.46
CA ALA A 330 20.05 13.99 -12.34
C ALA A 330 20.75 15.35 -12.53
N GLU A 331 20.34 16.14 -13.52
CA GLU A 331 20.86 17.50 -13.74
C GLU A 331 20.54 18.45 -12.58
N GLN A 332 19.34 18.35 -12.02
CA GLN A 332 18.96 19.15 -10.84
C GLN A 332 19.78 18.79 -9.61
N HIS A 333 19.98 17.51 -9.35
CA HIS A 333 20.85 17.06 -8.26
C HIS A 333 22.28 17.52 -8.48
N LEU A 334 22.81 17.42 -9.70
CA LEU A 334 24.13 17.94 -10.04
C LEU A 334 24.26 19.43 -9.74
N GLN A 335 23.31 20.25 -10.19
CA GLN A 335 23.32 21.70 -9.98
C GLN A 335 23.26 22.04 -8.49
N THR A 336 22.34 21.40 -7.77
CA THR A 336 22.15 21.59 -6.32
C THR A 336 23.40 21.20 -5.54
N ILE A 337 24.01 20.06 -5.87
CA ILE A 337 25.24 19.58 -5.23
C ILE A 337 26.42 20.51 -5.55
N LYS A 338 26.56 20.97 -6.80
CA LYS A 338 27.63 21.92 -7.17
C LYS A 338 27.50 23.25 -6.44
N GLU A 339 26.27 23.73 -6.26
CA GLU A 339 26.00 24.93 -5.47
C GLU A 339 26.37 24.73 -4.00
N PHE A 340 25.96 23.61 -3.40
CA PHE A 340 26.32 23.24 -2.03
C PHE A 340 27.82 23.03 -1.81
N LEU A 341 28.57 22.59 -2.82
CA LEU A 341 30.01 22.34 -2.72
C LEU A 341 30.86 23.51 -3.24
N LYS A 342 30.26 24.68 -3.49
CA LYS A 342 30.98 25.86 -3.99
C LYS A 342 32.11 26.25 -3.03
N GLY A 343 33.34 26.35 -3.55
CA GLY A 343 34.53 26.65 -2.75
C GLY A 343 35.29 25.43 -2.21
N MET A 344 34.77 24.21 -2.43
CA MET A 344 35.47 22.96 -2.11
C MET A 344 36.26 22.46 -3.31
N ASN A 345 37.39 21.80 -3.07
CA ASN A 345 38.17 21.13 -4.10
C ASN A 345 37.62 19.71 -4.36
N LEU A 346 36.36 19.62 -4.79
CA LEU A 346 35.68 18.37 -5.11
C LEU A 346 35.15 18.40 -6.54
N ARG A 347 35.44 17.35 -7.31
CA ARG A 347 34.97 17.22 -8.69
C ARG A 347 33.67 16.42 -8.73
N VAL A 348 32.62 17.05 -9.25
CA VAL A 348 31.29 16.45 -9.42
C VAL A 348 30.89 16.46 -10.90
N GLU A 349 30.60 15.28 -11.45
CA GLU A 349 30.27 15.11 -12.87
C GLU A 349 28.93 14.43 -13.10
N LEU A 350 28.38 14.62 -14.31
CA LEU A 350 27.11 14.05 -14.75
C LEU A 350 27.34 12.90 -15.72
N LEU A 351 26.66 11.77 -15.50
CA LEU A 351 26.65 10.63 -16.41
C LEU A 351 25.22 10.18 -16.73
N THR A 352 24.74 10.57 -17.92
CA THR A 352 23.42 10.21 -18.44
C THR A 352 23.52 9.61 -19.85
N GLY A 353 22.40 9.23 -20.46
CA GLY A 353 22.36 8.69 -21.83
C GLY A 353 22.64 9.77 -22.88
N ILE A 354 22.39 11.04 -22.55
CA ILE A 354 22.73 12.20 -23.40
C ILE A 354 24.24 12.47 -23.44
N VAL A 355 24.99 12.18 -22.37
CA VAL A 355 26.44 12.43 -22.32
C VAL A 355 27.17 11.47 -23.26
N LYS A 356 27.65 12.00 -24.40
CA LYS A 356 28.29 11.25 -25.49
C LYS A 356 29.67 11.81 -25.86
N GLY A 357 30.44 11.02 -26.61
CA GLY A 357 31.72 11.43 -27.18
C GLY A 357 32.81 11.68 -26.13
N LYS A 358 33.67 12.67 -26.39
CA LYS A 358 34.86 12.96 -25.59
C LYS A 358 34.55 13.22 -24.11
N LYS A 359 33.47 13.95 -23.81
CA LYS A 359 33.05 14.24 -22.43
C LYS A 359 32.69 12.98 -21.65
N ARG A 360 32.05 11.99 -22.28
CA ARG A 360 31.77 10.69 -21.63
C ARG A 360 33.08 9.98 -21.30
N GLN A 361 34.03 9.98 -22.22
CA GLN A 361 35.34 9.35 -22.00
C GLN A 361 36.10 10.03 -20.84
N GLU A 362 36.13 11.36 -20.80
CA GLU A 362 36.75 12.11 -19.70
C GLU A 362 36.12 11.79 -18.32
N VAL A 363 34.81 11.54 -18.28
CA VAL A 363 34.12 11.11 -17.05
C VAL A 363 34.49 9.66 -16.70
N LEU A 364 34.52 8.75 -17.67
CA LEU A 364 34.89 7.35 -17.42
C LEU A 364 36.35 7.22 -16.93
N ASP A 365 37.27 7.91 -17.60
CA ASP A 365 38.68 7.93 -17.22
C ASP A 365 38.85 8.55 -15.82
N GLY A 366 38.12 9.64 -15.54
CA GLY A 366 38.12 10.30 -14.23
C GLY A 366 37.52 9.48 -13.08
N LEU A 367 36.66 8.51 -13.39
CA LEU A 367 36.13 7.57 -12.40
C LEU A 367 37.13 6.46 -12.08
N ILE A 368 37.89 6.00 -13.08
CA ILE A 368 38.93 4.97 -12.96
C ILE A 368 40.15 5.51 -12.19
N ASP A 369 40.56 6.75 -12.47
CA ASP A 369 41.73 7.36 -11.83
C ASP A 369 41.44 7.99 -10.44
N GLY A 370 40.16 8.10 -10.06
CA GLY A 370 39.72 8.66 -8.78
C GLY A 370 39.62 10.18 -8.73
N SER A 371 39.91 10.90 -9.83
CA SER A 371 39.83 12.36 -9.88
C SER A 371 38.41 12.90 -9.76
N ILE A 372 37.39 12.09 -10.06
CA ILE A 372 35.98 12.41 -9.83
C ILE A 372 35.56 11.86 -8.47
N ASN A 373 35.12 12.75 -7.57
CA ASN A 373 34.71 12.37 -6.21
C ASN A 373 33.23 11.93 -6.16
N ILE A 374 32.37 12.63 -6.91
CA ILE A 374 30.93 12.35 -6.97
C ILE A 374 30.47 12.27 -8.43
N VAL A 375 29.73 11.22 -8.77
CA VAL A 375 29.01 11.14 -10.04
C VAL A 375 27.51 11.14 -9.81
N VAL A 376 26.80 12.01 -10.53
CA VAL A 376 25.33 12.07 -10.54
C VAL A 376 24.86 11.56 -11.90
N GLY A 377 23.81 10.75 -11.95
CA GLY A 377 23.41 10.15 -13.22
C GLY A 377 22.16 9.30 -13.16
N THR A 378 21.83 8.68 -14.29
CA THR A 378 20.70 7.75 -14.42
C THR A 378 21.18 6.30 -14.33
N HIS A 379 20.42 5.35 -14.86
CA HIS A 379 20.84 3.96 -15.06
C HIS A 379 22.13 3.83 -15.89
N ALA A 380 22.61 4.89 -16.54
CA ALA A 380 23.92 4.91 -17.19
C ALA A 380 25.09 4.58 -16.24
N ILE A 381 24.97 4.91 -14.94
CA ILE A 381 26.02 4.65 -13.93
C ILE A 381 26.31 3.15 -13.74
N ILE A 382 25.29 2.30 -13.93
CA ILE A 382 25.40 0.86 -13.70
C ILE A 382 25.77 0.06 -14.96
N GLU A 383 26.00 0.73 -16.09
CA GLU A 383 26.49 0.07 -17.32
C GLU A 383 27.87 -0.54 -17.09
N ASP A 384 28.16 -1.70 -17.68
CA ASP A 384 29.39 -2.47 -17.46
C ASP A 384 30.68 -1.67 -17.70
N LYS A 385 30.65 -0.71 -18.64
CA LYS A 385 31.78 0.16 -18.98
C LYS A 385 32.16 1.16 -17.89
N VAL A 386 31.28 1.43 -16.94
CA VAL A 386 31.53 2.37 -15.84
C VAL A 386 32.29 1.63 -14.75
N GLN A 387 33.51 2.06 -14.47
CA GLN A 387 34.38 1.49 -13.45
C GLN A 387 34.83 2.61 -12.51
N PHE A 388 34.76 2.35 -11.21
CA PHE A 388 35.22 3.24 -10.16
C PHE A 388 36.57 2.77 -9.66
N GLN A 389 37.41 3.69 -9.19
CA GLN A 389 38.60 3.33 -8.44
C GLN A 389 38.18 2.68 -7.11
N HIS A 390 37.38 3.40 -6.31
CA HIS A 390 36.89 2.94 -5.00
C HIS A 390 35.49 3.47 -4.71
N LEU A 391 34.44 2.80 -5.18
CA LEU A 391 33.06 3.18 -4.84
C LEU A 391 32.73 2.74 -3.41
N GLY A 392 32.47 3.72 -2.53
CA GLY A 392 32.17 3.47 -1.12
C GLY A 392 30.73 3.78 -0.73
N MET A 393 30.04 4.65 -1.47
CA MET A 393 28.68 5.10 -1.16
C MET A 393 27.84 5.27 -2.43
N ALA A 394 26.63 4.72 -2.43
CA ALA A 394 25.65 4.86 -3.50
C ALA A 394 24.34 5.40 -2.94
N VAL A 395 23.85 6.50 -3.53
CA VAL A 395 22.55 7.10 -3.22
C VAL A 395 21.60 6.82 -4.37
N VAL A 396 20.40 6.31 -4.08
CA VAL A 396 19.34 6.07 -5.07
C VAL A 396 18.13 6.92 -4.72
N ASP A 397 17.73 7.83 -5.60
CA ASP A 397 16.54 8.65 -5.43
C ASP A 397 15.34 8.07 -6.17
N GLU A 398 14.14 8.17 -5.58
CA GLU A 398 12.88 7.60 -6.07
C GLU A 398 12.95 6.12 -6.45
N GLN A 399 13.19 5.29 -5.43
CA GLN A 399 13.40 3.83 -5.55
C GLN A 399 12.39 3.09 -6.43
N HIS A 400 11.11 3.49 -6.43
CA HIS A 400 10.03 2.75 -7.09
C HIS A 400 10.23 2.58 -8.61
N ARG A 401 11.12 3.38 -9.22
CA ARG A 401 11.46 3.29 -10.64
C ARG A 401 12.71 2.46 -10.94
N PHE A 402 13.47 2.07 -9.90
CA PHE A 402 14.68 1.27 -10.04
C PHE A 402 14.43 -0.16 -9.56
N GLY A 403 14.56 -1.11 -10.48
CA GLY A 403 14.37 -2.53 -10.19
C GLY A 403 15.48 -3.10 -9.31
N VAL A 404 15.19 -4.24 -8.68
CA VAL A 404 16.15 -4.96 -7.82
C VAL A 404 17.47 -5.24 -8.54
N GLU A 405 17.42 -5.73 -9.78
CA GLU A 405 18.61 -6.08 -10.57
C GLU A 405 19.59 -4.92 -10.74
N GLN A 406 19.09 -3.68 -10.73
CA GLN A 406 19.92 -2.49 -10.88
C GLN A 406 20.73 -2.22 -9.60
N ARG A 407 20.22 -2.62 -8.42
CA ARG A 407 20.94 -2.54 -7.14
C ARG A 407 22.03 -3.60 -7.04
N ALA A 408 21.74 -4.83 -7.46
CA ALA A 408 22.74 -5.90 -7.52
C ALA A 408 23.92 -5.51 -8.44
N LYS A 409 23.65 -4.80 -9.55
CA LYS A 409 24.70 -4.26 -10.42
C LYS A 409 25.57 -3.21 -9.73
N LEU A 410 25.01 -2.35 -8.88
CA LEU A 410 25.82 -1.40 -8.09
C LEU A 410 26.79 -2.13 -7.14
N TRP A 411 26.37 -3.25 -6.55
CA TRP A 411 27.26 -4.01 -5.66
C TRP A 411 28.45 -4.59 -6.41
N SER A 412 28.26 -4.99 -7.67
CA SER A 412 29.35 -5.49 -8.51
C SER A 412 30.34 -4.41 -8.98
N LYS A 413 30.06 -3.12 -8.74
CA LYS A 413 30.96 -2.00 -9.12
C LYS A 413 32.12 -1.78 -8.16
N SER A 414 32.17 -2.52 -7.05
CA SER A 414 33.22 -2.39 -6.03
C SER A 414 33.59 -3.77 -5.49
N GLU A 415 34.83 -3.93 -5.00
CA GLU A 415 35.31 -5.21 -4.47
C GLU A 415 34.50 -5.65 -3.23
N ASN A 416 34.18 -4.70 -2.35
CA ASN A 416 33.19 -4.88 -1.29
C ASN A 416 31.94 -4.08 -1.64
N PRO A 417 30.73 -4.54 -1.25
CA PRO A 417 29.51 -3.79 -1.51
C PRO A 417 29.58 -2.39 -0.89
N PRO A 418 29.31 -1.32 -1.68
CA PRO A 418 29.27 0.04 -1.15
C PRO A 418 28.09 0.18 -0.18
N HIS A 419 28.17 1.19 0.68
CA HIS A 419 27.02 1.61 1.47
C HIS A 419 25.93 2.16 0.57
N VAL A 420 24.69 1.75 0.81
CA VAL A 420 23.53 2.13 -0.01
C VAL A 420 22.55 2.94 0.83
N LEU A 421 22.24 4.14 0.37
CA LEU A 421 21.18 4.99 0.90
C LEU A 421 20.11 5.18 -0.17
N VAL A 422 18.91 4.73 0.12
CA VAL A 422 17.78 4.87 -0.79
C VAL A 422 16.85 5.95 -0.26
N MET A 423 16.38 6.84 -1.12
CA MET A 423 15.49 7.93 -0.74
C MET A 423 14.12 7.76 -1.38
N THR A 424 13.08 8.08 -0.62
CA THR A 424 11.71 8.16 -1.16
C THR A 424 11.02 9.41 -0.69
N ALA A 425 10.28 10.05 -1.61
CA ALA A 425 9.45 11.20 -1.29
C ALA A 425 8.08 10.81 -0.75
N THR A 426 7.60 9.59 -1.03
CA THR A 426 6.33 9.08 -0.50
C THR A 426 6.54 8.52 0.89
N PRO A 427 5.96 9.14 1.94
CA PRO A 427 5.97 8.54 3.26
C PRO A 427 5.22 7.21 3.19
N ILE A 428 5.84 6.13 3.64
CA ILE A 428 5.21 4.82 3.77
C ILE A 428 5.20 4.53 5.26
N PRO A 429 4.09 4.07 5.86
CA PRO A 429 4.06 3.71 7.27
C PRO A 429 5.23 2.79 7.59
N ARG A 430 5.98 3.10 8.67
CA ARG A 430 7.23 2.43 9.00
C ARG A 430 7.09 0.90 9.03
N THR A 431 6.00 0.40 9.62
CA THR A 431 5.69 -1.03 9.70
C THR A 431 5.53 -1.68 8.32
N LEU A 432 4.91 -0.96 7.38
CA LEU A 432 4.75 -1.41 6.00
C LEU A 432 6.09 -1.37 5.27
N ALA A 433 6.86 -0.29 5.41
CA ALA A 433 8.18 -0.16 4.78
C ALA A 433 9.15 -1.27 5.24
N MET A 434 9.18 -1.56 6.55
CA MET A 434 10.02 -2.61 7.13
C MET A 434 9.57 -4.05 6.78
N THR A 435 8.35 -4.21 6.23
CA THR A 435 7.81 -5.49 5.79
C THR A 435 7.97 -5.68 4.28
N ILE A 436 7.72 -4.63 3.49
CA ILE A 436 7.87 -4.64 2.03
C ILE A 436 9.34 -4.62 1.61
N TYR A 437 10.13 -3.74 2.23
CA TYR A 437 11.54 -3.54 1.90
C TYR A 437 12.45 -4.23 2.92
N GLY A 438 12.07 -5.41 3.39
CA GLY A 438 12.53 -6.00 4.64
C GLY A 438 14.05 -6.02 4.94
N ASP A 439 14.92 -5.92 3.93
CA ASP A 439 16.37 -5.82 4.05
C ASP A 439 16.89 -4.39 4.38
N LEU A 440 16.04 -3.37 4.28
CA LEU A 440 16.39 -1.96 4.50
C LEU A 440 16.11 -1.54 5.95
N ASP A 441 17.12 -0.96 6.59
CA ASP A 441 16.93 -0.18 7.81
C ASP A 441 16.24 1.15 7.46
N VAL A 442 15.26 1.61 8.26
CA VAL A 442 14.44 2.79 7.92
C VAL A 442 14.81 3.98 8.81
N SER A 443 15.16 5.11 8.19
CA SER A 443 15.31 6.42 8.83
C SER A 443 14.19 7.35 8.40
N ILE A 444 13.65 8.13 9.33
CA ILE A 444 12.54 9.06 9.07
C ILE A 444 12.97 10.49 9.40
N ILE A 445 12.78 11.40 8.44
CA ILE A 445 12.80 12.85 8.64
C ILE A 445 11.36 13.34 8.77
N ASP A 446 10.92 13.48 10.02
CA ASP A 446 9.58 13.90 10.47
C ASP A 446 9.47 15.42 10.73
N GLU A 447 10.57 16.17 10.54
CA GLU A 447 10.60 17.62 10.72
C GLU A 447 10.88 18.35 9.39
N LEU A 448 10.14 19.43 9.14
CA LEU A 448 10.40 20.33 8.00
C LEU A 448 11.51 21.34 8.35
N PRO A 449 12.34 21.76 7.38
CA PRO A 449 13.36 22.78 7.60
C PRO A 449 12.76 24.12 8.07
N PRO A 450 13.48 24.87 8.91
CA PRO A 450 13.03 26.19 9.39
C PRO A 450 12.79 27.17 8.22
N GLY A 451 11.73 27.97 8.32
CA GLY A 451 11.36 28.99 7.34
C GLY A 451 10.33 28.56 6.28
N ARG A 452 9.95 27.28 6.23
CA ARG A 452 8.90 26.79 5.32
C ARG A 452 7.51 26.98 5.91
N LYS A 453 6.61 27.61 5.15
CA LYS A 453 5.20 27.76 5.53
C LYS A 453 4.38 26.53 5.10
N PRO A 454 3.45 26.04 5.93
CA PRO A 454 2.58 24.94 5.56
C PRO A 454 1.69 25.34 4.37
N ILE A 455 1.44 24.39 3.48
CA ILE A 455 0.59 24.61 2.32
C ILE A 455 -0.86 24.70 2.79
N GLN A 456 -1.57 25.75 2.38
CA GLN A 456 -2.99 25.86 2.64
C GLN A 456 -3.75 25.04 1.61
N THR A 457 -4.33 23.92 2.05
CA THR A 457 -5.10 23.04 1.18
C THR A 457 -6.59 23.37 1.29
N ILE A 458 -7.22 23.77 0.19
CA ILE A 458 -8.60 24.27 0.16
C ILE A 458 -9.42 23.40 -0.79
N HIS A 459 -10.59 22.96 -0.32
CA HIS A 459 -11.58 22.29 -1.16
C HIS A 459 -12.55 23.31 -1.78
N LYS A 460 -12.78 23.19 -3.09
CA LYS A 460 -13.70 24.02 -3.87
C LYS A 460 -14.60 23.15 -4.74
N TYR A 461 -15.81 23.64 -4.98
CA TYR A 461 -16.75 23.01 -5.91
C TYR A 461 -16.62 23.63 -7.32
N ASP A 462 -17.06 22.88 -8.32
CA ASP A 462 -17.06 23.24 -9.75
C ASP A 462 -17.94 24.47 -10.08
N ASP A 463 -18.92 24.79 -9.24
CA ASP A 463 -19.72 26.03 -9.33
C ASP A 463 -18.96 27.29 -8.87
N GLN A 464 -17.82 27.13 -8.19
CA GLN A 464 -17.01 28.23 -7.64
C GLN A 464 -15.81 28.62 -8.51
N MET A 465 -15.75 28.19 -9.77
CA MET A 465 -14.60 28.41 -10.67
C MET A 465 -14.28 29.89 -10.93
N ALA A 466 -15.28 30.78 -10.99
CA ALA A 466 -15.02 32.20 -11.21
C ALA A 466 -14.15 32.83 -10.09
N SER A 467 -14.43 32.47 -8.83
CA SER A 467 -13.64 32.92 -7.68
C SER A 467 -12.23 32.32 -7.70
N LEU A 468 -12.11 31.05 -8.11
CA LEU A 468 -10.82 30.38 -8.29
C LEU A 468 -9.93 31.11 -9.31
N TYR A 469 -10.47 31.42 -10.49
CA TYR A 469 -9.72 32.10 -11.55
C TYR A 469 -9.31 33.51 -11.14
N SER A 470 -10.15 34.26 -10.42
CA SER A 470 -9.76 35.55 -9.84
C SER A 470 -8.58 35.41 -8.88
N GLY A 471 -8.59 34.41 -8.00
CA GLY A 471 -7.48 34.11 -7.09
C GLY A 471 -6.19 33.75 -7.83
N ILE A 472 -6.29 32.95 -8.90
CA ILE A 472 -5.13 32.61 -9.76
C ILE A 472 -4.51 33.87 -10.37
N ARG A 473 -5.33 34.78 -10.94
CA ARG A 473 -4.83 36.05 -11.51
C ARG A 473 -4.07 36.88 -10.48
N GLN A 474 -4.60 36.98 -9.26
CA GLN A 474 -3.95 37.73 -8.20
C GLN A 474 -2.57 37.14 -7.87
N GLN A 475 -2.45 35.81 -7.81
CA GLN A 475 -1.18 35.15 -7.52
C GLN A 475 -0.17 35.35 -8.65
N ILE A 476 -0.59 35.25 -9.91
CA ILE A 476 0.30 35.47 -11.06
C ILE A 476 0.77 36.94 -11.13
N ASN A 477 -0.11 37.89 -10.84
CA ASN A 477 0.24 39.31 -10.78
C ASN A 477 1.25 39.65 -9.67
N LEU A 478 1.37 38.81 -8.64
CA LEU A 478 2.43 38.89 -7.63
C LEU A 478 3.76 38.28 -8.12
N GLY A 479 3.87 37.92 -9.41
CA GLY A 479 5.05 37.33 -10.03
C GLY A 479 5.15 35.81 -9.87
N ARG A 480 4.07 35.13 -9.47
CA ARG A 480 4.09 33.70 -9.11
C ARG A 480 3.63 32.82 -10.28
N GLN A 481 3.94 31.53 -10.19
CA GLN A 481 3.54 30.54 -11.19
C GLN A 481 2.53 29.53 -10.64
N VAL A 482 1.74 28.93 -11.54
CA VAL A 482 0.58 28.08 -11.19
C VAL A 482 0.60 26.77 -11.96
N TYR A 483 0.34 25.67 -11.24
CA TYR A 483 0.08 24.36 -11.83
C TYR A 483 -1.42 24.10 -11.91
N ILE A 484 -1.91 23.61 -13.06
CA ILE A 484 -3.28 23.14 -13.24
C ILE A 484 -3.24 21.69 -13.72
N VAL A 485 -3.78 20.78 -12.90
CA VAL A 485 -3.69 19.34 -13.11
C VAL A 485 -5.03 18.75 -13.49
N TYR A 486 -5.07 18.04 -14.62
CA TYR A 486 -6.21 17.28 -15.08
C TYR A 486 -6.03 15.78 -14.79
N PRO A 487 -7.10 15.07 -14.37
CA PRO A 487 -7.04 13.63 -14.16
C PRO A 487 -6.92 12.88 -15.48
N LEU A 488 -6.24 11.73 -15.44
CA LEU A 488 -6.32 10.71 -16.48
C LEU A 488 -7.46 9.73 -16.15
N ILE A 489 -8.28 9.37 -17.14
CA ILE A 489 -9.32 8.35 -17.04
C ILE A 489 -8.74 7.05 -17.61
N LYS A 490 -8.41 6.11 -16.70
CA LYS A 490 -7.80 4.80 -17.01
C LYS A 490 -8.54 3.97 -18.09
N GLU A 491 -9.80 4.27 -18.39
CA GLU A 491 -10.64 3.53 -19.35
C GLU A 491 -10.49 3.99 -20.81
N SER A 492 -9.99 5.20 -21.09
CA SER A 492 -9.84 5.68 -22.48
C SER A 492 -8.79 6.80 -22.63
N GLU A 493 -7.56 6.42 -22.95
CA GLU A 493 -6.44 7.35 -23.16
C GLU A 493 -6.61 8.31 -24.37
N ARG A 494 -7.61 8.10 -25.23
CA ARG A 494 -7.95 9.03 -26.32
C ARG A 494 -8.84 10.17 -25.83
N MET A 495 -9.75 9.90 -24.90
CA MET A 495 -10.57 10.94 -24.28
C MET A 495 -9.74 11.84 -23.36
N ASP A 496 -8.71 11.30 -22.72
CA ASP A 496 -7.85 12.07 -21.79
C ASP A 496 -7.03 13.16 -22.48
N LEU A 497 -6.46 12.86 -23.65
CA LEU A 497 -5.76 13.87 -24.45
C LEU A 497 -6.71 14.98 -24.85
N LYS A 498 -7.91 14.59 -25.31
CA LYS A 498 -8.93 15.54 -25.73
C LYS A 498 -9.35 16.44 -24.56
N ASN A 499 -9.57 15.88 -23.37
CA ASN A 499 -9.92 16.65 -22.18
C ASN A 499 -8.83 17.66 -21.77
N LEU A 500 -7.54 17.30 -21.91
CA LEU A 500 -6.45 18.23 -21.64
C LEU A 500 -6.29 19.27 -22.75
N GLU A 501 -6.48 18.91 -24.02
CA GLU A 501 -6.44 19.85 -25.14
C GLU A 501 -7.58 20.85 -25.05
N ASP A 502 -8.82 20.38 -24.89
CA ASP A 502 -10.01 21.19 -24.65
C ASP A 502 -9.82 22.06 -23.39
N GLY A 503 -9.24 21.49 -22.33
CA GLY A 503 -8.92 22.20 -21.09
C GLY A 503 -7.84 23.28 -21.28
N PHE A 504 -6.82 23.02 -22.09
CA PHE A 504 -5.76 23.98 -22.39
C PHE A 504 -6.29 25.15 -23.21
N GLU A 505 -7.10 24.88 -24.25
CA GLU A 505 -7.78 25.91 -25.05
C GLU A 505 -8.70 26.77 -24.16
N ALA A 506 -9.51 26.13 -23.31
CA ALA A 506 -10.34 26.86 -22.36
C ALA A 506 -9.50 27.73 -21.41
N MET A 507 -8.34 27.27 -20.94
CA MET A 507 -7.46 28.06 -20.08
C MET A 507 -6.81 29.22 -20.83
N GLN A 508 -6.53 29.10 -22.14
CA GLN A 508 -6.08 30.22 -22.98
C GLN A 508 -7.18 31.28 -23.12
N ASP A 509 -8.44 30.86 -23.28
CA ASP A 509 -9.58 31.78 -23.33
C ASP A 509 -9.86 32.47 -21.99
N ILE A 510 -9.64 31.76 -20.88
CA ILE A 510 -9.83 32.30 -19.52
C ILE A 510 -8.68 33.25 -19.16
N PHE A 511 -7.45 32.95 -19.55
CA PHE A 511 -6.24 33.72 -19.20
C PHE A 511 -5.50 34.25 -20.44
N PRO A 512 -6.14 35.05 -21.30
CA PRO A 512 -5.52 35.58 -22.52
C PRO A 512 -4.31 36.49 -22.23
N GLU A 513 -4.22 37.04 -21.01
CA GLU A 513 -3.14 37.91 -20.56
C GLU A 513 -1.85 37.17 -20.16
N PHE A 514 -1.87 35.84 -20.02
CA PHE A 514 -0.72 35.06 -19.55
C PHE A 514 -0.23 34.03 -20.57
N GLN A 515 1.03 33.61 -20.45
CA GLN A 515 1.58 32.54 -21.28
C GLN A 515 1.40 31.18 -20.60
N LEU A 516 0.81 30.24 -21.34
CA LEU A 516 0.53 28.89 -20.87
C LEU A 516 1.46 27.87 -21.56
N SER A 517 1.93 26.88 -20.82
CA SER A 517 2.55 25.66 -21.36
C SER A 517 1.70 24.43 -21.04
N LYS A 518 1.88 23.36 -21.83
CA LYS A 518 1.18 22.08 -21.60
C LYS A 518 2.13 20.89 -21.55
N ILE A 519 1.87 19.96 -20.64
CA ILE A 519 2.61 18.70 -20.55
C ILE A 519 1.64 17.52 -20.37
N HIS A 520 1.77 16.50 -21.22
CA HIS A 520 1.04 15.25 -21.08
C HIS A 520 1.89 14.03 -21.44
N GLY A 521 1.46 12.84 -21.03
CA GLY A 521 2.27 11.61 -21.12
C GLY A 521 2.72 11.21 -22.52
N LYS A 522 1.94 11.56 -23.55
CA LYS A 522 2.21 11.21 -24.96
C LYS A 522 3.15 12.16 -25.70
N MET A 523 3.50 13.29 -25.11
CA MET A 523 4.53 14.18 -25.68
C MET A 523 5.87 13.45 -25.71
N LYS A 524 6.69 13.71 -26.73
CA LYS A 524 8.05 13.17 -26.77
C LYS A 524 8.84 13.78 -25.61
N ASP A 525 9.78 13.03 -25.04
CA ASP A 525 10.51 13.49 -23.85
C ASP A 525 11.24 14.82 -24.08
N LYS A 526 11.81 15.02 -25.27
CA LYS A 526 12.41 16.31 -25.68
C LYS A 526 11.41 17.48 -25.68
N GLU A 527 10.16 17.24 -26.06
CA GLU A 527 9.11 18.27 -26.08
C GLU A 527 8.66 18.60 -24.66
N LYS A 528 8.49 17.58 -23.80
CA LYS A 528 8.19 17.77 -22.37
C LYS A 528 9.29 18.58 -21.69
N GLU A 529 10.55 18.26 -21.97
CA GLU A 529 11.71 18.98 -21.45
C GLU A 529 11.71 20.45 -21.87
N ALA A 530 11.45 20.74 -23.14
CA ALA A 530 11.39 22.10 -23.65
C ALA A 530 10.27 22.93 -22.98
N GLU A 531 9.06 22.39 -22.89
CA GLU A 531 7.93 23.06 -22.23
C GLU A 531 8.16 23.25 -20.72
N MET A 532 8.78 22.27 -20.07
CA MET A 532 9.15 22.37 -18.66
C MET A 532 10.22 23.44 -18.43
N GLN A 533 11.21 23.56 -19.31
CA GLN A 533 12.24 24.61 -19.22
C GLN A 533 11.65 26.01 -19.39
N LYS A 534 10.68 26.20 -20.30
CA LYS A 534 9.95 27.47 -20.42
C LYS A 534 9.25 27.86 -19.11
N PHE A 535 8.63 26.89 -18.45
CA PHE A 535 7.99 27.12 -17.16
C PHE A 535 9.04 27.37 -16.06
N VAL A 536 10.10 26.57 -15.94
CA VAL A 536 11.16 26.78 -14.93
C VAL A 536 11.83 28.15 -15.06
N SER A 537 12.04 28.62 -16.29
CA SER A 537 12.65 29.93 -16.57
C SER A 537 11.69 31.12 -16.42
N GLY A 538 10.40 30.87 -16.12
CA GLY A 538 9.39 31.92 -15.93
C GLY A 538 8.81 32.49 -17.22
N GLN A 539 9.15 31.92 -18.40
CA GLN A 539 8.57 32.34 -19.68
C GLN A 539 7.05 32.10 -19.69
N THR A 540 6.61 30.94 -19.19
CA THR A 540 5.18 30.64 -18.99
C THR A 540 4.79 30.74 -17.51
N GLN A 541 3.63 31.32 -17.22
CA GLN A 541 3.14 31.52 -15.85
C GLN A 541 2.26 30.38 -15.37
N ILE A 542 1.59 29.68 -16.29
CA ILE A 542 0.69 28.56 -15.99
C ILE A 542 1.15 27.33 -16.74
N LEU A 543 1.28 26.21 -16.02
CA LEU A 543 1.51 24.89 -16.61
C LEU A 543 0.25 24.03 -16.46
N VAL A 544 -0.34 23.65 -17.60
CA VAL A 544 -1.46 22.71 -17.67
C VAL A 544 -0.92 21.31 -17.92
N ALA A 545 -1.20 20.35 -17.04
CA ALA A 545 -0.66 19.02 -17.21
C ALA A 545 -1.52 17.90 -16.63
N THR A 546 -1.23 16.66 -17.03
CA THR A 546 -1.82 15.47 -16.39
C THR A 546 -0.97 15.02 -15.20
N THR A 547 -1.27 13.85 -14.62
CA THR A 547 -0.49 13.21 -13.52
C THR A 547 1.02 13.05 -13.81
N VAL A 548 1.48 13.35 -15.02
CA VAL A 548 2.87 13.24 -15.47
C VAL A 548 3.78 14.33 -14.86
N ILE A 549 3.24 15.33 -14.14
CA ILE A 549 4.04 16.28 -13.33
C ILE A 549 4.81 15.57 -12.19
N GLU A 550 4.61 14.27 -11.99
CA GLU A 550 5.45 13.43 -11.12
C GLU A 550 6.96 13.50 -11.42
N VAL A 551 7.40 13.98 -12.60
CA VAL A 551 8.83 14.19 -12.87
C VAL A 551 9.38 15.26 -11.94
N GLY A 552 10.41 14.93 -11.14
CA GLY A 552 10.99 15.62 -9.97
C GLY A 552 11.37 17.10 -10.02
N VAL A 553 10.84 17.90 -10.95
CA VAL A 553 11.30 19.26 -11.24
C VAL A 553 10.91 20.24 -10.13
N ASN A 554 11.93 20.85 -9.51
CA ASN A 554 11.77 21.95 -8.55
C ASN A 554 11.47 23.28 -9.27
N VAL A 555 10.34 23.92 -8.97
CA VAL A 555 10.05 25.30 -9.39
C VAL A 555 9.76 26.15 -8.15
N PRO A 556 10.76 26.85 -7.58
CA PRO A 556 10.60 27.61 -6.33
C PRO A 556 9.51 28.69 -6.38
N ASN A 557 9.29 29.28 -7.57
CA ASN A 557 8.30 30.34 -7.79
C ASN A 557 6.86 29.82 -8.02
N ALA A 558 6.68 28.50 -8.11
CA ALA A 558 5.35 27.91 -8.22
C ALA A 558 4.71 27.81 -6.83
N SER A 559 3.65 28.60 -6.63
CA SER A 559 3.00 28.76 -5.31
C SER A 559 1.56 28.25 -5.26
N VAL A 560 0.93 28.04 -6.42
CA VAL A 560 -0.47 27.55 -6.49
C VAL A 560 -0.52 26.24 -7.27
N MET A 561 -1.13 25.23 -6.66
CA MET A 561 -1.44 23.94 -7.27
C MET A 561 -2.96 23.78 -7.37
N VAL A 562 -3.51 23.67 -8.57
CA VAL A 562 -4.93 23.43 -8.80
C VAL A 562 -5.11 22.02 -9.34
N ILE A 563 -5.90 21.20 -8.66
CA ILE A 563 -6.20 19.82 -9.07
C ILE A 563 -7.68 19.76 -9.41
N LEU A 564 -7.97 19.66 -10.71
CA LEU A 564 -9.32 19.51 -11.22
C LEU A 564 -9.81 18.08 -11.03
N ASP A 565 -11.10 17.90 -10.77
CA ASP A 565 -11.70 16.58 -10.56
C ASP A 565 -10.93 15.73 -9.52
N ALA A 566 -10.58 16.35 -8.39
CA ALA A 566 -9.76 15.74 -7.33
C ALA A 566 -10.34 14.41 -6.78
N GLN A 567 -11.65 14.17 -6.96
CA GLN A 567 -12.30 12.90 -6.65
C GLN A 567 -11.74 11.70 -7.43
N ARG A 568 -11.05 11.92 -8.54
CA ARG A 568 -10.47 10.85 -9.38
C ARG A 568 -9.06 10.43 -8.95
N PHE A 569 -8.38 11.21 -8.11
CA PHE A 569 -7.00 10.95 -7.70
C PHE A 569 -6.94 10.18 -6.38
N GLY A 570 -5.97 9.29 -6.23
CA GLY A 570 -5.67 8.66 -4.94
C GLY A 570 -5.09 9.67 -3.93
N LEU A 571 -5.18 9.38 -2.62
CA LEU A 571 -4.72 10.31 -1.59
C LEU A 571 -3.19 10.53 -1.65
N SER A 572 -2.42 9.47 -1.87
CA SER A 572 -0.98 9.52 -2.15
C SER A 572 -0.63 10.39 -3.36
N GLN A 573 -1.39 10.30 -4.46
CA GLN A 573 -1.18 11.14 -5.65
C GLN A 573 -1.47 12.61 -5.37
N LEU A 574 -2.56 12.91 -4.66
CA LEU A 574 -2.89 14.27 -4.25
C LEU A 574 -1.77 14.88 -3.39
N HIS A 575 -1.22 14.11 -2.46
CA HIS A 575 -0.10 14.55 -1.62
C HIS A 575 1.18 14.82 -2.42
N GLN A 576 1.54 13.95 -3.36
CA GLN A 576 2.69 14.19 -4.24
C GLN A 576 2.51 15.46 -5.09
N LEU A 577 1.30 15.70 -5.62
CA LEU A 577 0.97 16.91 -6.37
C LEU A 577 1.04 18.15 -5.47
N ARG A 578 0.47 18.09 -4.25
CA ARG A 578 0.60 19.17 -3.25
C ARG A 578 2.08 19.50 -2.98
N GLY A 579 2.94 18.50 -2.83
CA GLY A 579 4.38 18.67 -2.59
C GLY A 579 5.17 19.33 -3.73
N ARG A 580 4.56 19.57 -4.90
CA ARG A 580 5.18 20.30 -6.01
C ARG A 580 5.21 21.81 -5.80
N VAL A 581 4.39 22.33 -4.90
CA VAL A 581 4.39 23.75 -4.50
C VAL A 581 4.91 23.92 -3.08
N GLY A 582 5.14 25.16 -2.65
CA GLY A 582 5.65 25.44 -1.30
C GLY A 582 7.13 25.16 -1.14
N ARG A 583 7.94 25.36 -2.19
CA ARG A 583 9.41 25.22 -2.14
C ARG A 583 10.13 26.55 -1.86
N GLY A 584 9.45 27.69 -1.99
CA GLY A 584 9.93 29.00 -1.55
C GLY A 584 9.49 29.37 -0.13
N ALA A 585 9.91 30.55 0.34
CA ALA A 585 9.50 31.13 1.63
C ALA A 585 8.06 31.68 1.64
N GLU A 586 7.42 31.73 0.47
CA GLU A 586 6.11 32.30 0.25
C GLU A 586 4.96 31.34 0.60
N GLN A 587 3.83 31.90 1.02
CA GLN A 587 2.62 31.12 1.29
C GLN A 587 2.14 30.46 -0.01
N SER A 588 2.01 29.14 0.02
CA SER A 588 1.54 28.33 -1.11
C SER A 588 0.17 27.73 -0.84
N TYR A 589 -0.56 27.46 -1.92
CA TYR A 589 -1.95 27.01 -1.90
C TYR A 589 -2.11 25.75 -2.75
N CYS A 590 -2.84 24.77 -2.24
CA CYS A 590 -3.27 23.60 -2.98
C CYS A 590 -4.80 23.59 -3.03
N ILE A 591 -5.38 23.65 -4.22
CA ILE A 591 -6.82 23.80 -4.42
C ILE A 591 -7.34 22.52 -5.06
N LEU A 592 -8.18 21.81 -4.31
CA LEU A 592 -8.83 20.57 -4.74
C LEU A 592 -10.22 20.94 -5.27
N VAL A 593 -10.44 20.71 -6.56
CA VAL A 593 -11.74 21.00 -7.19
C VAL A 593 -12.51 19.70 -7.38
N THR A 594 -13.75 19.64 -6.89
CA THR A 594 -14.63 18.48 -7.10
C THR A 594 -16.02 18.89 -7.54
N ASN A 595 -16.79 17.94 -8.06
CA ASN A 595 -18.23 18.09 -8.18
C ASN A 595 -18.94 17.92 -6.82
N HIS A 596 -20.25 18.22 -6.78
CA HIS A 596 -21.09 18.04 -5.59
C HIS A 596 -21.41 16.57 -5.26
N LYS A 597 -21.35 15.67 -6.24
CA LYS A 597 -21.75 14.26 -6.12
C LYS A 597 -20.58 13.39 -5.65
N LEU A 598 -20.27 13.46 -4.36
CA LEU A 598 -19.20 12.67 -3.74
C LEU A 598 -19.75 11.47 -2.94
N THR A 599 -19.07 10.33 -3.02
CA THR A 599 -19.32 9.22 -2.08
C THR A 599 -18.80 9.58 -0.68
N LYS A 600 -19.29 8.90 0.37
CA LYS A 600 -18.80 9.11 1.75
C LYS A 600 -17.30 8.90 1.87
N GLU A 601 -16.77 7.89 1.17
CA GLU A 601 -15.35 7.55 1.17
C GLU A 601 -14.51 8.63 0.47
N THR A 602 -14.95 9.08 -0.71
CA THR A 602 -14.29 10.16 -1.46
C THR A 602 -14.28 11.46 -0.67
N ARG A 603 -15.39 11.82 -0.01
CA ARG A 603 -15.46 13.02 0.83
C ARG A 603 -14.44 12.95 1.97
N LYS A 604 -14.44 11.84 2.71
CA LYS A 604 -13.48 11.61 3.80
C LYS A 604 -12.02 11.76 3.32
N ARG A 605 -11.71 11.26 2.12
CA ARG A 605 -10.38 11.39 1.52
C ARG A 605 -9.99 12.84 1.24
N ILE A 606 -10.90 13.64 0.70
CA ILE A 606 -10.66 15.07 0.45
C ILE A 606 -10.52 15.83 1.77
N ASP A 607 -11.35 15.52 2.78
CA ASP A 607 -11.28 16.12 4.11
C ASP A 607 -9.90 15.86 4.76
N ILE A 608 -9.43 14.60 4.74
CA ILE A 608 -8.08 14.24 5.25
C ILE A 608 -6.99 15.08 4.58
N MET A 609 -7.08 15.27 3.26
CA MET A 609 -6.08 16.04 2.51
C MET A 609 -6.07 17.54 2.89
N CYS A 610 -7.23 18.07 3.31
CA CYS A 610 -7.39 19.43 3.80
C CYS A 610 -6.96 19.59 5.27
N ASP A 611 -7.21 18.58 6.11
CA ASP A 611 -7.00 18.64 7.55
C ASP A 611 -5.52 18.56 7.96
N THR A 612 -4.71 17.78 7.23
CA THR A 612 -3.31 17.55 7.58
C THR A 612 -2.33 17.86 6.45
N ASN A 613 -1.20 18.45 6.82
CA ASN A 613 -0.05 18.60 5.94
C ASN A 613 0.98 17.48 6.10
N ASP A 614 0.83 16.62 7.12
CA ASP A 614 1.75 15.52 7.38
C ASP A 614 1.55 14.38 6.38
N GLY A 615 2.56 14.15 5.54
CA GLY A 615 2.53 13.07 4.57
C GLY A 615 2.45 11.65 5.17
N PHE A 616 2.90 11.45 6.41
CA PHE A 616 2.80 10.15 7.11
C PHE A 616 1.37 9.86 7.53
N GLU A 617 0.66 10.83 8.12
CA GLU A 617 -0.76 10.69 8.46
C GLU A 617 -1.62 10.42 7.22
N ILE A 618 -1.32 11.12 6.13
CA ILE A 618 -1.96 10.93 4.82
C ILE A 618 -1.71 9.53 4.29
N ALA A 619 -0.48 9.03 4.35
CA ALA A 619 -0.14 7.69 3.88
C ALA A 619 -0.83 6.60 4.71
N GLU A 620 -0.89 6.75 6.04
CA GLU A 620 -1.62 5.83 6.92
C GLU A 620 -3.13 5.84 6.62
N ALA A 621 -3.70 7.02 6.35
CA ALA A 621 -5.10 7.15 5.99
C ALA A 621 -5.41 6.58 4.59
N ASP A 622 -4.56 6.80 3.58
CA ASP A 622 -4.69 6.24 2.23
C ASP A 622 -4.73 4.71 2.31
N LEU A 623 -3.84 4.15 3.13
CA LEU A 623 -3.71 2.72 3.32
C LEU A 623 -4.94 2.12 4.02
N LYS A 624 -5.49 2.80 5.05
CA LYS A 624 -6.74 2.39 5.72
C LYS A 624 -7.95 2.44 4.79
N LEU A 625 -8.02 3.46 3.91
CA LEU A 625 -9.13 3.67 2.98
C LEU A 625 -9.10 2.67 1.81
N ARG A 626 -7.97 2.52 1.13
CA ARG A 626 -7.84 1.64 -0.04
C ARG A 626 -7.94 0.15 0.31
N GLY A 627 -7.45 -0.25 1.48
CA GLY A 627 -7.13 -1.65 1.73
C GLY A 627 -5.97 -2.14 0.83
N PRO A 628 -5.51 -3.39 1.01
CA PRO A 628 -4.25 -3.88 0.45
C PRO A 628 -4.25 -4.13 -1.07
N GLY A 629 -5.42 -4.29 -1.70
CA GLY A 629 -5.54 -4.83 -3.07
C GLY A 629 -4.96 -3.99 -4.21
N ASP A 630 -4.59 -2.72 -3.96
CA ASP A 630 -3.99 -1.83 -4.99
C ASP A 630 -2.46 -1.71 -4.82
N LEU A 631 -1.89 -2.21 -3.71
CA LEU A 631 -0.44 -2.41 -3.56
C LEU A 631 0.04 -3.69 -4.27
N GLU A 632 -0.89 -4.60 -4.58
CA GLU A 632 -0.67 -5.84 -5.35
C GLU A 632 -0.69 -5.60 -6.87
N GLY A 633 -1.07 -4.39 -7.30
CA GLY A 633 -1.15 -3.98 -8.70
C GLY A 633 0.24 -3.86 -9.31
N THR A 634 0.56 -4.82 -10.20
CA THR A 634 1.89 -5.21 -10.70
C THR A 634 2.63 -6.10 -9.71
N GLN A 635 2.97 -7.32 -10.17
CA GLN A 635 3.78 -8.31 -9.47
C GLN A 635 5.04 -7.66 -8.87
N GLN A 636 4.95 -7.16 -7.65
CA GLN A 636 6.10 -6.74 -6.87
C GLN A 636 6.36 -7.82 -5.84
N SER A 637 7.25 -8.71 -6.26
CA SER A 637 7.99 -9.69 -5.47
C SER A 637 8.62 -9.03 -4.23
N GLY A 638 7.86 -8.88 -3.15
CA GLY A 638 8.36 -8.33 -1.89
C GLY A 638 7.93 -9.13 -0.67
N ILE A 639 6.68 -9.61 -0.65
CA ILE A 639 6.18 -10.44 0.44
C ILE A 639 6.28 -11.91 0.00
N ALA A 640 7.19 -12.67 0.61
CA ALA A 640 7.39 -14.09 0.31
C ALA A 640 6.24 -15.00 0.78
N PHE A 641 5.23 -14.43 1.44
CA PHE A 641 4.10 -15.12 2.02
C PHE A 641 2.81 -14.52 1.48
N ASP A 642 1.94 -15.36 0.96
CA ASP A 642 0.57 -14.98 0.64
C ASP A 642 -0.19 -14.84 1.98
N LEU A 643 -0.56 -13.61 2.34
CA LEU A 643 -1.27 -13.34 3.59
C LEU A 643 -2.73 -13.73 3.41
N LYS A 644 -3.19 -14.76 4.13
CA LYS A 644 -4.56 -15.27 3.95
C LYS A 644 -5.55 -14.57 4.88
N ILE A 645 -5.10 -14.08 6.04
CA ILE A 645 -5.95 -13.41 7.02
C ILE A 645 -5.41 -12.07 7.50
N ALA A 646 -4.08 -11.92 7.58
CA ALA A 646 -3.45 -10.69 8.03
C ALA A 646 -3.47 -9.62 6.93
N ASP A 647 -3.60 -8.38 7.37
CA ASP A 647 -3.53 -7.21 6.51
C ASP A 647 -2.52 -6.24 7.12
N ILE A 648 -1.33 -6.11 6.50
CA ILE A 648 -0.21 -5.30 7.02
C ILE A 648 -0.66 -3.85 7.26
N ALA A 649 -1.60 -3.35 6.45
CA ALA A 649 -2.14 -2.02 6.59
C ALA A 649 -2.96 -1.80 7.86
N ARG A 650 -3.85 -2.76 8.14
CA ARG A 650 -4.85 -2.65 9.21
C ARG A 650 -4.32 -3.20 10.53
N ASP A 651 -3.40 -4.16 10.47
CA ASP A 651 -2.90 -4.91 11.60
C ASP A 651 -1.52 -4.41 12.09
N GLY A 652 -1.21 -3.11 11.89
CA GLY A 652 0.11 -2.54 12.20
C GLY A 652 0.62 -2.81 13.62
N GLN A 653 -0.27 -2.84 14.62
CA GLN A 653 0.08 -3.22 16.00
C GLN A 653 0.54 -4.68 16.11
N ILE A 654 -0.15 -5.60 15.43
CA ILE A 654 0.21 -7.03 15.41
C ILE A 654 1.54 -7.21 14.67
N VAL A 655 1.76 -6.47 13.57
CA VAL A 655 3.03 -6.46 12.83
C VAL A 655 4.19 -6.06 13.75
N GLN A 656 4.01 -5.01 14.55
CA GLN A 656 5.03 -4.56 15.49
C GLN A 656 5.32 -5.62 16.56
N MET A 657 4.30 -6.17 17.21
CA MET A 657 4.45 -7.24 18.20
C MET A 657 5.16 -8.47 17.61
N ALA A 658 4.75 -8.89 16.41
CA ALA A 658 5.35 -10.00 15.70
C ALA A 658 6.82 -9.76 15.39
N ARG A 659 7.19 -8.52 15.02
CA ARG A 659 8.57 -8.14 14.76
C ARG A 659 9.42 -8.13 16.02
N GLU A 660 8.91 -7.60 17.13
CA GLU A 660 9.63 -7.57 18.41
C GLU A 660 9.97 -8.99 18.89
N GLU A 661 9.01 -9.92 18.82
CA GLU A 661 9.26 -11.33 19.17
C GLU A 661 10.24 -12.01 18.20
N ALA A 662 10.10 -11.76 16.89
CA ALA A 662 11.01 -12.29 15.89
C ALA A 662 12.45 -11.75 16.07
N GLN A 663 12.60 -10.48 16.45
CA GLN A 663 13.90 -9.85 16.69
C GLN A 663 14.61 -10.48 17.89
N LYS A 664 13.90 -10.74 19.00
CA LYS A 664 14.47 -11.44 20.17
C LYS A 664 15.07 -12.79 19.78
N ILE A 665 14.40 -13.55 18.92
CA ILE A 665 14.86 -14.86 18.45
C ILE A 665 16.09 -14.72 17.55
N ILE A 666 16.13 -13.72 16.67
CA ILE A 666 17.27 -13.48 15.80
C ILE A 666 18.48 -12.99 16.58
N ASP A 667 18.31 -12.14 17.59
CA ASP A 667 19.40 -11.65 18.42
C ASP A 667 20.01 -12.77 19.29
N ASP A 668 19.17 -13.71 19.75
CA ASP A 668 19.57 -14.82 20.59
C ASP A 668 20.12 -16.04 19.79
N ASP A 669 19.54 -16.37 18.63
CA ASP A 669 20.04 -17.41 17.71
C ASP A 669 20.30 -16.86 16.29
N PRO A 670 21.28 -15.97 16.13
CA PRO A 670 21.53 -15.38 14.83
C PRO A 670 22.10 -16.40 13.82
N THR A 671 22.56 -17.59 14.25
CA THR A 671 22.98 -18.70 13.37
C THR A 671 21.87 -19.68 12.99
N CYS A 672 20.66 -19.54 13.55
CA CYS A 672 19.54 -20.46 13.33
C CYS A 672 19.86 -21.93 13.68
N LYS A 673 20.59 -22.18 14.78
CA LYS A 673 21.06 -23.51 15.20
C LYS A 673 20.56 -23.96 16.56
N LYS A 674 19.94 -23.08 17.36
CA LYS A 674 19.48 -23.46 18.70
C LYS A 674 18.28 -24.39 18.63
N ILE A 675 18.32 -25.45 19.43
CA ILE A 675 17.31 -26.51 19.45
C ILE A 675 15.94 -25.97 19.89
N GLU A 676 15.93 -25.01 20.82
CA GLU A 676 14.71 -24.37 21.34
C GLU A 676 13.87 -23.66 20.26
N TYR A 677 14.49 -23.24 19.16
CA TYR A 677 13.81 -22.59 18.03
C TYR A 677 13.60 -23.51 16.83
N ASN A 678 13.92 -24.80 16.92
CA ASN A 678 13.86 -25.71 15.78
C ASN A 678 12.46 -25.79 15.15
N MET A 679 11.40 -25.78 15.97
CA MET A 679 10.00 -25.71 15.52
C MET A 679 9.76 -24.52 14.58
N LEU A 680 10.28 -23.34 14.94
CA LEU A 680 10.13 -22.13 14.15
C LEU A 680 10.90 -22.24 12.82
N TRP A 681 12.13 -22.77 12.87
CA TRP A 681 12.97 -22.91 11.68
C TRP A 681 12.44 -23.96 10.70
N GLU A 682 11.91 -25.08 11.19
CA GLU A 682 11.28 -26.10 10.35
C GLU A 682 10.01 -25.58 9.69
N ARG A 683 9.15 -24.89 10.45
CA ARG A 683 7.94 -24.26 9.90
C ARG A 683 8.29 -23.21 8.86
N LEU A 684 9.29 -22.37 9.12
CA LEU A 684 9.75 -21.36 8.18
C LEU A 684 10.32 -21.98 6.89
N LYS A 685 11.08 -23.08 7.00
CA LYS A 685 11.55 -23.85 5.83
C LYS A 685 10.40 -24.44 5.02
N ALA A 686 9.36 -24.95 5.67
CA ALA A 686 8.19 -25.51 5.01
C ALA A 686 7.43 -24.43 4.21
N LEU A 687 7.27 -23.22 4.76
CA LEU A 687 6.60 -22.10 4.09
C LEU A 687 7.39 -21.53 2.90
N ARG A 688 8.72 -21.60 2.93
CA ARG A 688 9.57 -21.16 1.79
C ARG A 688 9.52 -22.09 0.57
N LYS A 689 9.31 -23.40 0.78
CA LYS A 689 9.19 -24.34 -0.35
C LYS A 689 8.02 -23.99 -1.27
N THR A 690 7.06 -23.22 -0.76
CA THR A 690 5.82 -22.90 -1.45
C THR A 690 5.76 -21.53 -2.11
N ASN A 691 6.68 -20.58 -1.91
CA ASN A 691 6.71 -19.33 -2.70
C ASN A 691 7.99 -18.48 -2.53
N ILE A 692 8.48 -17.98 -3.67
CA ILE A 692 9.35 -16.79 -3.90
C ILE A 692 10.87 -16.92 -3.68
N ASN A 693 11.58 -16.60 -4.77
CA ASN A 693 13.02 -16.53 -4.91
C ASN A 693 13.53 -15.14 -4.47
N TRP A 694 14.01 -15.04 -3.23
CA TRP A 694 14.61 -13.81 -2.67
C TRP A 694 15.85 -13.34 -3.43
N ALA A 695 16.50 -14.21 -4.22
CA ALA A 695 17.62 -13.80 -5.09
C ALA A 695 17.19 -12.85 -6.21
N ALA A 696 15.88 -12.76 -6.51
CA ALA A 696 15.32 -11.78 -7.43
C ALA A 696 14.92 -10.46 -6.73
N ILE A 697 15.04 -10.39 -5.39
CA ILE A 697 14.72 -9.23 -4.53
C ILE A 697 16.00 -8.58 -3.96
N SER A 698 17.11 -9.31 -3.97
CA SER A 698 18.46 -8.84 -3.62
C SER A 698 19.23 -8.28 -4.81
#